data_AF-A0A933M9X3-F1
#
_entry.id   AF-A0A933M9X3-F1
#
_cell.length_a   1.000
_cell.length_b   1.000
_cell.length_c   1.000
_cell.angle_alpha   90.00
_cell.angle_beta   90.00
_cell.angle_gamma   90.00
#
_symmetry.space_group_name_H-M   'P 1'
#
loop_
_entity.id
_entity.type
_entity.pdbx_description
1 polymer ?
#
loop_
_entity_poly.entity_id
_entity_poly.type
_entity_poly.pdbx_seq_one_letter_code
_entity_poly.pdbx_strand_id
1 'polypeptide(L)'
;MRFFFTLLSLSAIILVLAACGGSTPAPEATLRAPLQLPTLTPRPVVVTATPEPPTPSQPTAAAQPTTVALNAPTNTPPAETPIPVAPVTTDSPLIGTYSAILPAADAPGRIVTLDLALDGTATMTTQFIGKGAPVVESGTWVERNDSASVTFTLRDGQAQDNRITWQLQDNQLVTTVYDQAQYGAAGLPLERVGTGIANQANYAGVSFSFDTMLAQSAQGATLPAVPADNNAPALGGGAPARIRFLFDNAQAQDFFDPRLPQVYVYSVADLKNLDPSVAKNVESLQKILADKQVAPGQTIPVFPIIPASQVFRTQVHLLDFVNGSGVSFVTYYAQDASPATADRIFYTFQGITLDGEWYVAAYWDVTTPALPADANAAQNVLPPTADAKQFEQYLAQTVATLDSLPPAGFAPNLTLLNNMVQSINATPELQSSTAPTPQATSASSQGGATQTVNAEYNGASLNFSSALAQSAQGVTIPAVPVDQNAPGLGGGAPEHIAFGFNGETVTADVDPFQPAVRIYPTEGLKALDPAIAQQIVALKTLLAAKPPTLDQHIPVFPSFNAEQVIHPQIKYLNFKNGAGIRFVTFYAQAYLPITNDGLFFTFQGLTADGKYYVTVFWPLRTDQLPNTYQDANIKDYDAFIKQAEQYYVDTAKMLNELPPDAFSPGLALLDQMIESVQTPP
;
A
#
# COMPACT_ATOMS: atom_id res chain seq x y z
N MET A 1 1.37 13.87 31.69
CA MET A 1 2.04 15.04 32.30
C MET A 1 2.28 16.03 31.16
N ARG A 2 1.70 17.24 31.19
CA ARG A 2 1.66 18.21 30.07
C ARG A 2 2.85 19.17 30.14
N PHE A 3 3.48 19.52 29.01
CA PHE A 3 4.09 20.84 28.79
C PHE A 3 4.02 21.27 27.32
N PHE A 4 3.61 22.53 27.14
CA PHE A 4 3.49 23.31 25.90
C PHE A 4 4.81 24.05 25.61
N PHE A 5 5.17 24.25 24.34
CA PHE A 5 5.96 25.42 23.91
C PHE A 5 5.49 25.92 22.54
N THR A 6 4.99 27.15 22.52
CA THR A 6 4.68 27.99 21.37
C THR A 6 5.92 28.76 20.92
N LEU A 7 6.15 28.86 19.60
CA LEU A 7 7.00 29.93 19.03
C LEU A 7 6.48 30.39 17.66
N LEU A 8 6.14 31.68 17.63
CA LEU A 8 5.86 32.52 16.47
C LEU A 8 7.15 32.80 15.70
N SER A 9 7.11 32.82 14.36
CA SER A 9 8.06 33.63 13.58
C SER A 9 7.42 34.20 12.31
N LEU A 10 7.91 35.38 11.95
CA LEU A 10 7.28 36.45 11.19
C LEU A 10 7.88 36.52 9.77
N SER A 11 7.03 36.63 8.76
CA SER A 11 7.39 36.77 7.34
C SER A 11 8.01 38.13 7.00
N ALA A 12 8.93 38.16 6.02
CA ALA A 12 9.33 39.38 5.31
C ALA A 12 9.35 39.14 3.78
N ILE A 13 8.64 40.03 3.09
CA ILE A 13 8.41 40.12 1.65
C ILE A 13 9.50 40.97 1.00
N ILE A 14 10.00 40.59 -0.18
CA ILE A 14 10.56 41.55 -1.16
C ILE A 14 10.00 41.24 -2.56
N LEU A 15 9.41 42.28 -3.16
CA LEU A 15 8.80 42.37 -4.48
C LEU A 15 9.73 43.21 -5.39
N VAL A 16 10.01 42.77 -6.61
CA VAL A 16 10.50 43.64 -7.70
C VAL A 16 9.79 43.28 -9.01
N LEU A 17 9.22 44.29 -9.65
CA LEU A 17 8.44 44.25 -10.90
C LEU A 17 9.29 44.56 -12.15
N ALA A 18 9.01 43.82 -13.22
CA ALA A 18 8.81 44.20 -14.64
C ALA A 18 9.88 44.99 -15.44
N ALA A 19 10.25 44.52 -16.64
CA ALA A 19 9.49 44.81 -17.89
C ALA A 19 10.17 44.30 -19.20
N CYS A 20 9.33 43.70 -20.06
CA CYS A 20 9.20 43.78 -21.53
C CYS A 20 10.36 43.49 -22.53
N GLY A 21 10.09 42.50 -23.41
CA GLY A 21 9.85 42.78 -24.84
C GLY A 21 10.82 42.17 -25.87
N GLY A 22 10.30 41.33 -26.77
CA GLY A 22 10.98 40.97 -28.03
C GLY A 22 10.49 39.67 -28.67
N SER A 23 9.50 39.78 -29.57
CA SER A 23 8.94 38.71 -30.42
C SER A 23 9.67 38.62 -31.76
N THR A 24 9.87 37.40 -32.31
CA THR A 24 9.94 37.07 -33.76
C THR A 24 10.07 35.53 -33.97
N PRO A 25 9.76 34.96 -35.15
CA PRO A 25 8.79 33.86 -35.29
C PRO A 25 9.39 32.49 -35.67
N ALA A 26 8.53 31.47 -35.63
CA ALA A 26 8.78 30.07 -35.94
C ALA A 26 9.19 29.81 -37.41
N PRO A 27 10.04 28.79 -37.69
CA PRO A 27 10.25 28.28 -39.04
C PRO A 27 9.26 27.17 -39.39
N GLU A 28 8.74 27.25 -40.62
CA GLU A 28 7.82 26.33 -41.28
C GLU A 28 8.36 24.90 -41.38
N ALA A 29 7.54 23.93 -40.99
CA ALA A 29 7.78 22.51 -41.21
C ALA A 29 7.36 22.10 -42.62
N THR A 30 8.26 21.43 -43.33
CA THR A 30 8.08 20.90 -44.68
C THR A 30 7.12 19.71 -44.70
N LEU A 31 6.13 19.76 -45.61
CA LEU A 31 5.17 18.69 -45.90
C LEU A 31 5.88 17.36 -46.24
N ARG A 32 5.61 16.30 -45.46
CA ARG A 32 5.88 14.91 -45.83
C ARG A 32 4.63 14.27 -46.44
N ALA A 33 4.82 13.51 -47.52
CA ALA A 33 3.78 12.76 -48.22
C ALA A 33 3.15 11.67 -47.34
N PRO A 34 1.85 11.32 -47.55
CA PRO A 34 1.18 10.30 -46.74
C PRO A 34 1.72 8.89 -47.04
N LEU A 35 2.08 8.17 -45.99
CA LEU A 35 2.40 6.74 -46.02
C LEU A 35 1.10 5.92 -46.15
N GLN A 36 1.06 5.03 -47.14
CA GLN A 36 -0.04 4.10 -47.40
C GLN A 36 -0.20 3.07 -46.27
N LEU A 37 -1.43 2.92 -45.75
CA LEU A 37 -1.81 1.81 -44.88
C LEU A 37 -1.91 0.50 -45.68
N PRO A 38 -1.30 -0.62 -45.25
CA PRO A 38 -1.59 -1.93 -45.81
C PRO A 38 -2.97 -2.42 -45.33
N THR A 39 -3.84 -2.73 -46.29
CA THR A 39 -5.16 -3.33 -46.08
C THR A 39 -5.00 -4.82 -45.72
N LEU A 40 -5.37 -5.21 -44.48
CA LEU A 40 -5.50 -6.62 -44.12
C LEU A 40 -6.97 -7.04 -44.29
N THR A 41 -7.23 -7.83 -45.33
CA THR A 41 -8.48 -8.55 -45.52
C THR A 41 -8.57 -9.75 -44.56
N PRO A 42 -9.63 -9.89 -43.74
CA PRO A 42 -9.81 -11.07 -42.91
C PRO A 42 -10.21 -12.29 -43.76
N ARG A 43 -9.50 -13.42 -43.56
CA ARG A 43 -9.91 -14.73 -44.07
C ARG A 43 -11.04 -15.31 -43.20
N PRO A 44 -12.11 -15.88 -43.78
CA PRO A 44 -13.14 -16.57 -43.02
C PRO A 44 -12.63 -17.96 -42.58
N VAL A 45 -12.64 -18.23 -41.27
CA VAL A 45 -12.49 -19.59 -40.74
C VAL A 45 -13.88 -20.16 -40.53
N VAL A 46 -14.19 -21.22 -41.29
CA VAL A 46 -15.41 -22.02 -41.17
C VAL A 46 -15.24 -22.94 -39.96
N VAL A 47 -16.11 -22.81 -38.95
CA VAL A 47 -16.22 -23.77 -37.85
C VAL A 47 -17.34 -24.75 -38.18
N THR A 48 -16.96 -25.99 -38.51
CA THR A 48 -17.90 -27.11 -38.71
C THR A 48 -18.29 -27.72 -37.37
N ALA A 49 -19.60 -27.72 -37.08
CA ALA A 49 -20.22 -28.43 -35.96
C ALA A 49 -20.33 -29.94 -36.25
N THR A 50 -20.10 -30.79 -35.24
CA THR A 50 -20.51 -32.22 -35.22
C THR A 50 -20.72 -32.67 -33.75
N PRO A 51 -21.45 -33.77 -33.45
CA PRO A 51 -22.71 -33.77 -32.71
C PRO A 51 -22.64 -34.45 -31.32
N GLU A 52 -23.63 -34.17 -30.49
CA GLU A 52 -23.83 -34.72 -29.13
C GLU A 52 -24.28 -36.21 -29.14
N PRO A 53 -23.74 -37.09 -28.26
CA PRO A 53 -24.24 -38.46 -28.07
C PRO A 53 -25.21 -38.61 -26.86
N PRO A 54 -26.02 -39.70 -26.81
CA PRO A 54 -27.33 -39.72 -26.14
C PRO A 54 -27.31 -40.11 -24.65
N THR A 55 -28.40 -39.72 -23.97
CA THR A 55 -28.71 -39.94 -22.55
C THR A 55 -28.99 -41.42 -22.21
N PRO A 56 -28.60 -41.93 -21.01
CA PRO A 56 -29.15 -43.14 -20.44
C PRO A 56 -30.22 -42.89 -19.35
N SER A 57 -31.15 -43.85 -19.30
CA SER A 57 -32.44 -43.89 -18.63
C SER A 57 -32.45 -43.88 -17.09
N GLN A 58 -33.58 -43.39 -16.56
CA GLN A 58 -33.99 -43.25 -15.16
C GLN A 58 -34.35 -44.59 -14.46
N PRO A 59 -34.34 -44.63 -13.11
CA PRO A 59 -35.46 -45.23 -12.37
C PRO A 59 -36.02 -44.35 -11.22
N THR A 60 -37.33 -44.05 -11.35
CA THR A 60 -38.48 -44.03 -10.40
C THR A 60 -38.20 -44.33 -8.91
N ALA A 61 -38.83 -43.77 -7.85
CA ALA A 61 -39.68 -42.59 -7.56
C ALA A 61 -39.88 -42.49 -6.02
N ALA A 62 -40.39 -41.33 -5.56
CA ALA A 62 -41.05 -40.98 -4.27
C ALA A 62 -40.26 -39.90 -3.49
N ALA A 63 -40.78 -38.73 -3.09
CA ALA A 63 -42.13 -38.18 -3.09
C ALA A 63 -42.05 -36.66 -3.39
N GLN A 64 -43.03 -36.13 -4.13
CA GLN A 64 -43.18 -34.72 -4.46
C GLN A 64 -43.82 -33.92 -3.31
N PRO A 65 -43.32 -32.71 -3.01
CA PRO A 65 -44.15 -31.58 -2.64
C PRO A 65 -44.48 -30.76 -3.90
N THR A 66 -45.75 -30.82 -4.29
CA THR A 66 -46.59 -29.74 -4.83
C THR A 66 -45.90 -28.65 -5.67
N THR A 67 -45.95 -28.79 -6.99
CA THR A 67 -45.82 -27.66 -7.92
C THR A 67 -47.05 -26.77 -7.81
N VAL A 68 -46.90 -25.60 -7.18
CA VAL A 68 -47.74 -24.44 -7.49
C VAL A 68 -47.09 -23.75 -8.68
N ALA A 69 -47.79 -23.73 -9.81
CA ALA A 69 -47.41 -22.95 -10.97
C ALA A 69 -47.31 -21.47 -10.57
N LEU A 70 -46.11 -20.90 -10.65
CA LEU A 70 -45.98 -19.45 -10.75
C LEU A 70 -46.50 -19.07 -12.13
N ASN A 71 -47.74 -18.62 -12.17
CA ASN A 71 -48.21 -17.71 -13.21
C ASN A 71 -47.25 -16.53 -13.22
N ALA A 72 -46.29 -16.55 -14.15
CA ALA A 72 -45.56 -15.35 -14.51
C ALA A 72 -46.61 -14.34 -15.04
N PRO A 73 -46.78 -13.15 -14.44
CA PRO A 73 -47.33 -12.07 -15.21
C PRO A 73 -46.35 -11.86 -16.37
N THR A 74 -46.82 -12.12 -17.59
CA THR A 74 -46.23 -11.56 -18.80
C THR A 74 -46.30 -10.05 -18.66
N ASN A 75 -45.28 -9.47 -18.04
CA ASN A 75 -44.94 -8.07 -18.24
C ASN A 75 -44.45 -7.97 -19.69
N THR A 76 -45.40 -7.91 -20.61
CA THR A 76 -45.15 -7.22 -21.88
C THR A 76 -44.69 -5.82 -21.45
N PRO A 77 -43.46 -5.39 -21.80
CA PRO A 77 -43.07 -4.01 -21.59
C PRO A 77 -44.19 -3.14 -22.19
N PRO A 78 -44.62 -2.05 -21.54
CA PRO A 78 -45.45 -1.07 -22.22
C PRO A 78 -44.75 -0.74 -23.53
N ALA A 79 -45.48 -0.66 -24.64
CA ALA A 79 -44.92 -0.23 -25.90
C ALA A 79 -44.14 1.08 -25.64
N GLU A 80 -42.82 1.04 -25.83
CA GLU A 80 -41.99 2.24 -25.81
C GLU A 80 -42.66 3.21 -26.77
N THR A 81 -43.24 4.27 -26.23
CA THR A 81 -43.68 5.38 -27.06
C THR A 81 -42.38 6.00 -27.55
N PRO A 82 -42.07 5.95 -28.86
CA PRO A 82 -40.82 6.53 -29.33
C PRO A 82 -40.86 8.01 -28.98
N ILE A 83 -39.98 8.43 -28.06
CA ILE A 83 -39.82 9.83 -27.73
C ILE A 83 -39.31 10.50 -29.01
N PRO A 84 -39.93 11.59 -29.50
CA PRO A 84 -39.49 12.23 -30.72
C PRO A 84 -38.11 12.86 -30.50
N VAL A 85 -37.07 12.12 -30.86
CA VAL A 85 -35.67 12.56 -30.83
C VAL A 85 -35.43 13.49 -32.02
N ALA A 86 -35.09 14.74 -31.75
CA ALA A 86 -34.36 15.50 -32.76
C ALA A 86 -32.94 14.89 -32.81
N PRO A 87 -32.45 14.42 -33.98
CA PRO A 87 -31.14 13.81 -34.05
C PRO A 87 -30.08 14.83 -33.66
N VAL A 88 -29.37 14.56 -32.57
CA VAL A 88 -28.12 15.25 -32.23
C VAL A 88 -27.10 14.83 -33.28
N THR A 89 -26.30 15.78 -33.77
CA THR A 89 -25.26 15.43 -34.75
C THR A 89 -24.18 14.59 -34.06
N THR A 90 -23.66 13.58 -34.76
CA THR A 90 -22.69 12.63 -34.21
C THR A 90 -21.36 13.26 -33.79
N ASP A 91 -21.10 14.48 -34.24
CA ASP A 91 -19.92 15.30 -33.97
C ASP A 91 -20.16 16.39 -32.91
N SER A 92 -21.33 16.40 -32.26
CA SER A 92 -21.64 17.37 -31.22
C SER A 92 -20.60 17.30 -30.08
N PRO A 93 -19.93 18.41 -29.74
CA PRO A 93 -18.98 18.45 -28.64
C PRO A 93 -19.67 18.29 -27.29
N LEU A 94 -21.00 18.46 -27.22
CA LEU A 94 -21.77 18.34 -25.98
C LEU A 94 -22.00 16.89 -25.56
N ILE A 95 -21.89 15.93 -26.48
CA ILE A 95 -22.04 14.50 -26.16
C ILE A 95 -20.97 14.09 -25.14
N GLY A 96 -21.37 13.35 -24.11
CA GLY A 96 -20.48 12.80 -23.10
C GLY A 96 -21.04 12.86 -21.69
N THR A 97 -20.20 12.45 -20.74
CA THR A 97 -20.48 12.46 -19.31
C THR A 97 -19.83 13.68 -18.67
N TYR A 98 -20.57 14.36 -17.80
CA TYR A 98 -20.11 15.49 -17.01
C TYR A 98 -20.42 15.25 -15.55
N SER A 99 -19.60 15.78 -14.66
CA SER A 99 -19.80 15.62 -13.22
C SER A 99 -19.27 16.80 -12.41
N ALA A 100 -19.80 16.96 -11.20
CA ALA A 100 -19.23 17.86 -10.22
C ALA A 100 -19.53 17.41 -8.79
N ILE A 101 -18.63 17.77 -7.90
CA ILE A 101 -18.83 17.73 -6.45
C ILE A 101 -19.30 19.12 -6.04
N LEU A 102 -20.54 19.23 -5.56
CA LEU A 102 -21.19 20.49 -5.22
C LEU A 102 -21.61 20.52 -3.75
N PRO A 103 -21.71 21.71 -3.13
CA PRO A 103 -22.26 21.84 -1.77
C PRO A 103 -23.66 21.26 -1.65
N ALA A 104 -24.05 20.78 -0.47
CA ALA A 104 -25.41 20.37 -0.18
C ALA A 104 -25.91 21.07 1.08
N ALA A 105 -27.22 21.34 1.15
CA ALA A 105 -27.81 22.07 2.28
C ALA A 105 -27.80 21.23 3.58
N ASP A 106 -27.88 19.91 3.46
CA ASP A 106 -28.12 18.99 4.57
C ASP A 106 -27.32 17.68 4.43
N ALA A 107 -26.22 17.71 3.67
CA ALA A 107 -25.25 16.63 3.51
C ALA A 107 -23.83 17.24 3.39
N PRO A 108 -22.75 16.47 3.61
CA PRO A 108 -21.38 16.96 3.40
C PRO A 108 -21.15 17.54 2.00
N GLY A 109 -21.87 17.00 1.01
CA GLY A 109 -21.92 17.49 -0.36
C GLY A 109 -22.87 16.63 -1.19
N ARG A 110 -23.00 16.97 -2.47
CA ARG A 110 -23.69 16.16 -3.47
C ARG A 110 -22.80 15.98 -4.69
N ILE A 111 -22.84 14.78 -5.26
CA ILE A 111 -22.14 14.45 -6.49
C ILE A 111 -23.19 14.40 -7.59
N VAL A 112 -23.05 15.27 -8.59
CA VAL A 112 -23.96 15.32 -9.74
C VAL A 112 -23.22 14.76 -10.94
N THR A 113 -23.85 13.82 -11.66
CA THR A 113 -23.37 13.29 -12.94
C THR A 113 -24.46 13.52 -13.99
N LEU A 114 -24.11 14.00 -15.17
CA LEU A 114 -24.99 14.22 -16.31
C LEU A 114 -24.43 13.51 -17.53
N ASP A 115 -25.20 12.58 -18.10
CA ASP A 115 -24.92 11.94 -19.37
C ASP A 115 -25.77 12.57 -20.47
N LEU A 116 -25.11 13.08 -21.50
CA LEU A 116 -25.73 13.57 -22.74
C LEU A 116 -25.41 12.59 -23.86
N ALA A 117 -26.37 11.72 -24.19
CA ALA A 117 -26.17 10.64 -25.14
C ALA A 117 -26.47 11.06 -26.59
N LEU A 118 -25.86 10.34 -27.55
CA LEU A 118 -26.01 10.59 -28.99
C LEU A 118 -27.44 10.47 -29.50
N ASP A 119 -28.24 9.59 -28.88
CA ASP A 119 -29.65 9.38 -29.24
C ASP A 119 -30.58 10.46 -28.67
N GLY A 120 -30.03 11.56 -28.15
CA GLY A 120 -30.80 12.65 -27.55
C GLY A 120 -31.36 12.33 -26.16
N THR A 121 -30.99 11.20 -25.56
CA THR A 121 -31.34 10.90 -24.16
C THR A 121 -30.42 11.63 -23.19
N ALA A 122 -30.99 12.09 -22.08
CA ALA A 122 -30.25 12.73 -21.01
C ALA A 122 -30.59 12.09 -19.65
N THR A 123 -29.56 11.77 -18.88
CA THR A 123 -29.71 11.19 -17.53
C THR A 123 -28.86 12.00 -16.57
N MET A 124 -29.48 12.48 -15.49
CA MET A 124 -28.78 13.18 -14.40
C MET A 124 -28.95 12.40 -13.10
N THR A 125 -27.85 12.10 -12.44
CA THR A 125 -27.82 11.40 -11.16
C THR A 125 -27.25 12.32 -10.09
N THR A 126 -27.94 12.46 -8.96
CA THR A 126 -27.48 13.22 -7.80
C THR A 126 -27.36 12.30 -6.59
N GLN A 127 -26.12 12.01 -6.18
CA GLN A 127 -25.82 11.31 -4.93
C GLN A 127 -25.55 12.32 -3.83
N PHE A 128 -26.34 12.31 -2.76
CA PHE A 128 -26.03 13.06 -1.54
C PHE A 128 -25.11 12.22 -0.65
N ILE A 129 -23.96 12.77 -0.26
CA ILE A 129 -22.96 12.04 0.51
C ILE A 129 -23.52 11.60 1.86
N GLY A 130 -23.36 10.31 2.19
CA GLY A 130 -23.86 9.73 3.45
C GLY A 130 -25.38 9.62 3.55
N LYS A 131 -26.10 9.82 2.44
CA LYS A 131 -27.56 9.63 2.36
C LYS A 131 -27.90 8.40 1.53
N GLY A 132 -29.20 8.07 1.47
CA GLY A 132 -29.74 6.90 0.78
C GLY A 132 -29.49 6.90 -0.74
N ALA A 133 -30.34 6.16 -1.46
CA ALA A 133 -30.22 5.99 -2.91
C ALA A 133 -30.10 7.34 -3.65
N PRO A 134 -29.31 7.39 -4.74
CA PRO A 134 -29.19 8.59 -5.54
C PRO A 134 -30.52 8.95 -6.18
N VAL A 135 -30.73 10.25 -6.41
CA VAL A 135 -31.86 10.75 -7.19
C VAL A 135 -31.50 10.64 -8.67
N VAL A 136 -32.34 9.98 -9.46
CA VAL A 136 -32.14 9.83 -10.91
C VAL A 136 -33.20 10.60 -11.67
N GLU A 137 -32.78 11.55 -12.48
CA GLU A 137 -33.62 12.29 -13.41
C GLU A 137 -33.34 11.84 -14.85
N SER A 138 -34.37 11.64 -15.66
CA SER A 138 -34.24 11.18 -17.03
C SER A 138 -35.14 11.96 -17.98
N GLY A 139 -34.67 12.17 -19.20
CA GLY A 139 -35.37 12.95 -20.19
C GLY A 139 -34.64 13.00 -21.52
N THR A 140 -34.84 14.11 -22.24
CA THR A 140 -34.23 14.32 -23.56
C THR A 140 -33.49 15.63 -23.61
N TRP A 141 -32.54 15.72 -24.53
CA TRP A 141 -31.82 16.94 -24.81
C TRP A 141 -31.72 17.20 -26.31
N VAL A 142 -31.55 18.48 -26.63
CA VAL A 142 -31.28 18.94 -27.98
C VAL A 142 -30.17 19.99 -27.93
N GLU A 143 -29.31 19.97 -28.95
CA GLU A 143 -28.32 21.03 -29.14
C GLU A 143 -28.96 22.24 -29.84
N ARG A 144 -28.75 23.42 -29.28
CA ARG A 144 -29.15 24.71 -29.86
C ARG A 144 -28.10 25.76 -29.57
N ASN A 145 -27.48 26.34 -30.60
CA ASN A 145 -26.49 27.41 -30.47
C ASN A 145 -25.38 27.05 -29.45
N ASP A 146 -24.71 25.90 -29.66
CA ASP A 146 -23.64 25.37 -28.79
C ASP A 146 -24.07 25.16 -27.32
N SER A 147 -25.38 25.03 -27.08
CA SER A 147 -25.97 24.79 -25.77
C SER A 147 -26.79 23.51 -25.76
N ALA A 148 -26.63 22.70 -24.71
CA ALA A 148 -27.48 21.55 -24.44
C ALA A 148 -28.74 22.02 -23.72
N SER A 149 -29.89 21.99 -24.40
CA SER A 149 -31.20 22.26 -23.80
C SER A 149 -31.84 20.94 -23.39
N VAL A 150 -31.89 20.67 -22.09
CA VAL A 150 -32.34 19.40 -21.51
C VAL A 150 -33.70 19.57 -20.85
N THR A 151 -34.59 18.61 -21.07
CA THR A 151 -35.89 18.50 -20.42
C THR A 151 -35.97 17.14 -19.72
N PHE A 152 -35.87 17.13 -18.39
CA PHE A 152 -36.11 15.95 -17.57
C PHE A 152 -37.60 15.79 -17.33
N THR A 153 -38.12 14.62 -17.70
CA THR A 153 -39.55 14.28 -17.60
C THR A 153 -39.83 13.27 -16.50
N LEU A 154 -38.80 12.60 -16.00
CA LEU A 154 -38.89 11.61 -14.93
C LEU A 154 -37.88 11.91 -13.82
N ARG A 155 -38.29 11.70 -12.56
CA ARG A 155 -37.46 11.68 -11.35
C ARG A 155 -37.80 10.44 -10.54
N ASP A 156 -36.84 9.54 -10.37
CA ASP A 156 -37.03 8.24 -9.73
C ASP A 156 -38.25 7.48 -10.29
N GLY A 157 -38.44 7.59 -11.62
CA GLY A 157 -39.58 7.02 -12.36
C GLY A 157 -40.90 7.78 -12.24
N GLN A 158 -40.99 8.83 -11.43
CA GLN A 158 -42.18 9.69 -11.30
C GLN A 158 -42.13 10.86 -12.28
N ALA A 159 -43.29 11.27 -12.79
CA ALA A 159 -43.37 12.39 -13.72
C ALA A 159 -42.89 13.71 -13.09
N GLN A 160 -42.10 14.47 -13.84
CA GLN A 160 -41.69 15.83 -13.52
C GLN A 160 -41.59 16.71 -14.78
N ASP A 161 -41.39 18.00 -14.61
CA ASP A 161 -41.02 18.94 -15.68
C ASP A 161 -39.89 19.84 -15.18
N ASN A 162 -38.66 19.38 -15.37
CA ASN A 162 -37.45 20.13 -15.00
C ASN A 162 -36.64 20.43 -16.27
N ARG A 163 -36.32 21.71 -16.49
CA ARG A 163 -35.70 22.19 -17.72
C ARG A 163 -34.45 22.98 -17.41
N ILE A 164 -33.34 22.54 -17.98
CA ILE A 164 -32.03 23.13 -17.74
C ILE A 164 -31.32 23.27 -19.08
N THR A 165 -30.72 24.43 -19.32
CA THR A 165 -29.86 24.67 -20.47
C THR A 165 -28.44 24.90 -19.98
N TRP A 166 -27.51 24.15 -20.55
CA TRP A 166 -26.08 24.31 -20.33
C TRP A 166 -25.39 24.83 -21.58
N GLN A 167 -24.40 25.69 -21.41
CA GLN A 167 -23.45 26.06 -22.46
C GLN A 167 -22.09 25.42 -22.14
N LEU A 168 -21.43 24.84 -23.14
CA LEU A 168 -20.08 24.34 -22.98
C LEU A 168 -19.08 25.50 -23.06
N GLN A 169 -18.29 25.65 -22.01
CA GLN A 169 -17.19 26.60 -21.92
C GLN A 169 -15.93 25.81 -21.61
N ASP A 170 -15.02 25.72 -22.58
CA ASP A 170 -13.88 24.80 -22.57
C ASP A 170 -14.32 23.35 -22.34
N ASN A 171 -14.13 22.82 -21.13
CA ASN A 171 -14.51 21.46 -20.75
C ASN A 171 -15.56 21.43 -19.62
N GLN A 172 -16.24 22.56 -19.39
CA GLN A 172 -17.24 22.72 -18.33
C GLN A 172 -18.59 23.14 -18.92
N LEU A 173 -19.66 22.44 -18.52
CA LEU A 173 -21.03 22.86 -18.75
C LEU A 173 -21.44 23.87 -17.69
N VAL A 174 -21.80 25.07 -18.11
CA VAL A 174 -22.30 26.14 -17.25
C VAL A 174 -23.78 26.36 -17.54
N THR A 175 -24.63 26.31 -16.51
CA THR A 175 -26.07 26.53 -16.67
C THR A 175 -26.38 27.98 -17.06
N THR A 176 -27.16 28.17 -18.12
CA THR A 176 -27.60 29.48 -18.62
C THR A 176 -29.10 29.73 -18.40
N VAL A 177 -29.92 28.68 -18.42
CA VAL A 177 -31.36 28.74 -18.14
C VAL A 177 -31.72 27.60 -17.20
N TYR A 178 -32.26 27.92 -16.02
CA TYR A 178 -32.60 26.94 -14.99
C TYR A 178 -33.49 27.58 -13.92
N ASP A 179 -34.13 26.76 -13.08
CA ASP A 179 -34.86 27.26 -11.90
C ASP A 179 -33.89 27.67 -10.77
N GLN A 180 -33.74 28.98 -10.57
CA GLN A 180 -32.89 29.52 -9.51
C GLN A 180 -33.41 29.21 -8.10
N ALA A 181 -34.71 28.98 -7.92
CA ALA A 181 -35.24 28.57 -6.62
C ALA A 181 -34.79 27.14 -6.26
N GLN A 182 -34.61 26.28 -7.27
CA GLN A 182 -34.16 24.91 -7.08
C GLN A 182 -32.63 24.78 -6.99
N TYR A 183 -31.89 25.52 -7.83
CA TYR A 183 -30.44 25.33 -7.98
C TYR A 183 -29.59 26.47 -7.41
N GLY A 184 -30.21 27.57 -6.96
CA GLY A 184 -29.52 28.76 -6.46
C GLY A 184 -28.81 29.53 -7.58
N ALA A 185 -28.28 30.73 -7.25
CA ALA A 185 -27.69 31.62 -8.25
C ALA A 185 -26.41 31.08 -8.93
N ALA A 186 -25.76 30.07 -8.35
CA ALA A 186 -24.58 29.42 -8.92
C ALA A 186 -24.93 28.36 -9.98
N GLY A 187 -26.20 27.90 -10.02
CA GLY A 187 -26.65 26.86 -10.94
C GLY A 187 -25.94 25.51 -10.74
N LEU A 188 -25.68 24.81 -11.85
CA LEU A 188 -25.02 23.49 -11.86
C LEU A 188 -23.84 23.48 -12.83
N PRO A 189 -22.67 24.02 -12.44
CA PRO A 189 -21.46 23.83 -13.23
C PRO A 189 -21.05 22.35 -13.16
N LEU A 190 -20.83 21.73 -14.32
CA LEU A 190 -20.41 20.32 -14.44
C LEU A 190 -19.19 20.21 -15.33
N GLU A 191 -18.15 19.53 -14.88
CA GLU A 191 -16.93 19.31 -15.67
C GLU A 191 -17.03 18.01 -16.45
N ARG A 192 -16.55 17.98 -17.69
CA ARG A 192 -16.54 16.74 -18.47
C ARG A 192 -15.68 15.69 -17.76
N VAL A 193 -16.18 14.47 -17.70
CA VAL A 193 -15.41 13.32 -17.22
C VAL A 193 -14.40 12.94 -18.30
N GLY A 194 -13.14 13.27 -18.04
CA GLY A 194 -12.07 13.13 -19.02
C GLY A 194 -12.07 14.25 -20.05
N THR A 195 -10.98 14.30 -20.80
CA THR A 195 -10.85 15.16 -21.99
C THR A 195 -11.35 14.48 -23.25
N GLY A 196 -11.46 13.15 -23.23
CA GLY A 196 -11.66 12.34 -24.44
C GLY A 196 -10.40 12.26 -25.31
N ILE A 197 -9.30 12.89 -24.87
CA ILE A 197 -7.99 12.83 -25.50
C ILE A 197 -7.15 11.85 -24.66
N ALA A 198 -6.73 10.76 -25.28
CA ALA A 198 -5.88 9.77 -24.64
C ALA A 198 -4.42 9.93 -25.08
N ASN A 199 -3.53 9.96 -24.10
CA ASN A 199 -2.11 9.69 -24.30
C ASN A 199 -1.85 8.19 -24.25
N GLN A 200 -0.73 7.77 -24.84
CA GLN A 200 -0.25 6.39 -24.74
C GLN A 200 1.13 6.34 -24.13
N ALA A 201 1.34 5.39 -23.23
CA ALA A 201 2.64 5.03 -22.71
C ALA A 201 3.08 3.69 -23.31
N ASN A 202 4.32 3.60 -23.72
CA ASN A 202 4.92 2.38 -24.26
C ASN A 202 6.36 2.27 -23.79
N TYR A 203 6.71 1.18 -23.11
CA TYR A 203 8.09 0.91 -22.70
C TYR A 203 8.31 -0.59 -22.47
N ALA A 204 9.38 -1.12 -23.08
CA ALA A 204 9.85 -2.51 -22.90
C ALA A 204 8.72 -3.56 -22.92
N GLY A 205 7.81 -3.49 -23.89
CA GLY A 205 6.73 -4.46 -24.06
C GLY A 205 5.49 -4.25 -23.17
N VAL A 206 5.45 -3.16 -22.38
CA VAL A 206 4.27 -2.73 -21.64
C VAL A 206 3.68 -1.48 -22.31
N SER A 207 2.37 -1.50 -22.54
CA SER A 207 1.64 -0.38 -23.13
C SER A 207 0.31 -0.11 -22.43
N PHE A 208 -0.10 1.14 -22.34
CA PHE A 208 -1.45 1.53 -21.91
C PHE A 208 -1.82 2.92 -22.40
N SER A 209 -3.11 3.22 -22.40
CA SER A 209 -3.66 4.55 -22.69
C SER A 209 -4.20 5.21 -21.42
N PHE A 210 -4.11 6.53 -21.32
CA PHE A 210 -4.66 7.29 -20.21
C PHE A 210 -5.19 8.63 -20.71
N ASP A 211 -6.28 9.10 -20.12
CA ASP A 211 -6.86 10.40 -20.46
C ASP A 211 -5.91 11.53 -20.03
N THR A 212 -5.78 12.59 -20.84
CA THR A 212 -4.91 13.73 -20.51
C THR A 212 -5.34 14.51 -19.25
N MET A 213 -6.55 14.27 -18.76
CA MET A 213 -7.02 14.75 -17.46
C MET A 213 -6.31 14.06 -16.27
N LEU A 214 -5.83 12.83 -16.45
CA LEU A 214 -5.07 12.13 -15.42
C LEU A 214 -3.61 12.61 -15.39
N ALA A 215 -2.99 12.69 -16.57
CA ALA A 215 -1.59 13.08 -16.73
C ALA A 215 -1.30 13.52 -18.16
N GLN A 216 -0.27 14.34 -18.35
CA GLN A 216 0.21 14.79 -19.66
C GLN A 216 1.28 13.84 -20.24
N SER A 217 1.93 13.02 -19.42
CA SER A 217 2.96 12.08 -19.86
C SER A 217 3.12 10.91 -18.90
N ALA A 218 3.66 9.80 -19.39
CA ALA A 218 4.14 8.70 -18.54
C ALA A 218 5.47 8.16 -19.09
N GLN A 219 6.47 8.04 -18.23
CA GLN A 219 7.80 7.55 -18.58
C GLN A 219 8.05 6.18 -17.94
N GLY A 220 8.32 5.17 -18.77
CA GLY A 220 8.71 3.84 -18.33
C GLY A 220 10.22 3.72 -18.08
N ALA A 221 10.59 2.95 -17.07
CA ALA A 221 11.96 2.58 -16.76
C ALA A 221 12.04 1.15 -16.22
N THR A 222 13.09 0.41 -16.60
CA THR A 222 13.44 -0.85 -15.96
C THR A 222 14.21 -0.57 -14.66
N LEU A 223 13.71 -1.12 -13.56
CA LEU A 223 14.37 -1.06 -12.26
C LEU A 223 15.00 -2.42 -11.94
N PRO A 224 16.23 -2.44 -11.40
CA PRO A 224 16.86 -3.67 -10.97
C PRO A 224 16.10 -4.31 -9.81
N ALA A 225 16.36 -5.60 -9.59
CA ALA A 225 15.86 -6.28 -8.41
C ALA A 225 16.42 -5.63 -7.13
N VAL A 226 15.56 -5.47 -6.15
CA VAL A 226 15.87 -5.10 -4.77
C VAL A 226 15.69 -6.37 -3.95
N PRO A 227 16.75 -6.94 -3.34
CA PRO A 227 16.63 -8.12 -2.50
C PRO A 227 15.59 -7.89 -1.38
N ALA A 228 14.81 -8.93 -1.06
CA ALA A 228 13.98 -8.89 0.14
C ALA A 228 14.88 -8.90 1.37
N ASP A 229 14.63 -7.93 2.26
CA ASP A 229 15.07 -8.00 3.63
C ASP A 229 13.88 -8.46 4.48
N ASN A 230 13.85 -9.76 4.78
CA ASN A 230 12.76 -10.38 5.55
C ASN A 230 12.66 -9.87 7.00
N ASN A 231 13.58 -9.00 7.39
CA ASN A 231 13.63 -8.41 8.72
C ASN A 231 13.22 -6.93 8.70
N ALA A 232 13.27 -6.28 7.54
CA ALA A 232 12.70 -4.94 7.38
C ALA A 232 11.19 -5.01 7.08
N PRO A 233 10.39 -4.08 7.61
CA PRO A 233 8.98 -3.95 7.24
C PRO A 233 8.82 -3.90 5.71
N ALA A 234 7.75 -4.52 5.22
CA ALA A 234 7.49 -4.61 3.78
C ALA A 234 8.66 -5.20 2.97
N LEU A 235 9.34 -6.19 3.53
CA LEU A 235 10.50 -6.87 2.94
C LEU A 235 11.66 -5.92 2.61
N GLY A 236 11.78 -4.79 3.32
CA GLY A 236 12.78 -3.75 3.03
C GLY A 236 12.59 -3.07 1.66
N GLY A 237 11.36 -3.09 1.13
CA GLY A 237 11.10 -2.68 -0.25
C GLY A 237 11.57 -3.71 -1.28
N GLY A 238 11.81 -4.96 -0.84
CA GLY A 238 12.15 -6.11 -1.66
C GLY A 238 11.20 -6.23 -2.85
N ALA A 239 11.77 -6.33 -4.03
CA ALA A 239 11.04 -6.39 -5.27
C ALA A 239 11.92 -7.02 -6.36
N PRO A 240 11.40 -7.90 -7.22
CA PRO A 240 12.19 -8.39 -8.35
C PRO A 240 12.46 -7.26 -9.36
N ALA A 241 13.26 -7.59 -10.38
CA ALA A 241 13.43 -6.70 -11.53
C ALA A 241 12.05 -6.40 -12.14
N ARG A 242 11.81 -5.13 -12.47
CA ARG A 242 10.47 -4.64 -12.78
C ARG A 242 10.50 -3.49 -13.77
N ILE A 243 9.39 -3.30 -14.45
CA ILE A 243 9.13 -2.05 -15.18
C ILE A 243 8.32 -1.15 -14.25
N ARG A 244 8.69 0.14 -14.16
CA ARG A 244 7.88 1.18 -13.52
C ARG A 244 7.59 2.29 -14.52
N PHE A 245 6.35 2.76 -14.56
CA PHE A 245 5.97 4.03 -15.16
C PHE A 245 5.74 5.08 -14.07
N LEU A 246 6.32 6.26 -14.26
CA LEU A 246 6.00 7.48 -13.49
C LEU A 246 5.30 8.47 -14.41
N PHE A 247 4.36 9.24 -13.87
CA PHE A 247 3.59 10.22 -14.62
C PHE A 247 4.14 11.64 -14.43
N ASP A 248 3.97 12.48 -15.45
CA ASP A 248 4.28 13.92 -15.43
C ASP A 248 5.69 14.29 -14.94
N ASN A 249 6.68 13.46 -15.26
CA ASN A 249 8.07 13.62 -14.84
C ASN A 249 8.23 13.68 -13.31
N ALA A 250 7.33 13.03 -12.58
CA ALA A 250 7.45 12.83 -11.15
C ALA A 250 8.82 12.25 -10.82
N GLN A 251 9.42 12.75 -9.73
CA GLN A 251 10.73 12.31 -9.30
C GLN A 251 10.63 10.92 -8.67
N ALA A 252 11.54 10.02 -9.08
CA ALA A 252 11.70 8.73 -8.45
C ALA A 252 12.10 8.92 -6.98
N GLN A 253 11.38 8.27 -6.09
CA GLN A 253 11.73 8.20 -4.66
C GLN A 253 12.50 6.91 -4.38
N ASP A 254 13.34 6.96 -3.34
CA ASP A 254 14.11 5.81 -2.85
C ASP A 254 13.23 4.81 -2.07
N PHE A 255 12.00 5.20 -1.75
CA PHE A 255 10.98 4.37 -1.13
C PHE A 255 9.72 4.29 -2.01
N PHE A 256 8.87 3.32 -1.71
CA PHE A 256 7.57 3.20 -2.36
C PHE A 256 6.54 4.11 -1.70
N ASP A 257 6.03 5.10 -2.43
CA ASP A 257 4.87 5.91 -2.05
C ASP A 257 3.62 5.47 -2.82
N PRO A 258 2.64 4.82 -2.18
CA PRO A 258 1.42 4.36 -2.85
C PRO A 258 0.49 5.50 -3.30
N ARG A 259 0.77 6.75 -2.92
CA ARG A 259 0.03 7.94 -3.38
C ARG A 259 0.67 8.60 -4.60
N LEU A 260 1.87 8.19 -4.99
CA LEU A 260 2.48 8.66 -6.23
C LEU A 260 1.81 7.95 -7.41
N PRO A 261 1.33 8.67 -8.45
CA PRO A 261 0.84 8.04 -9.67
C PRO A 261 1.94 7.19 -10.33
N GLN A 262 1.72 5.88 -10.38
CA GLN A 262 2.69 4.94 -10.95
C GLN A 262 2.07 3.59 -11.32
N VAL A 263 2.68 2.93 -12.30
CA VAL A 263 2.36 1.56 -12.71
C VAL A 263 3.60 0.69 -12.62
N TYR A 264 3.47 -0.49 -12.05
CA TYR A 264 4.51 -1.50 -11.98
C TYR A 264 4.12 -2.76 -12.73
N VAL A 265 5.10 -3.40 -13.36
CA VAL A 265 4.97 -4.74 -13.92
C VAL A 265 6.14 -5.61 -13.45
N TYR A 266 5.81 -6.79 -12.90
CA TYR A 266 6.75 -7.75 -12.33
C TYR A 266 6.55 -9.13 -12.94
N SER A 267 7.60 -9.94 -13.00
CA SER A 267 7.43 -11.38 -13.24
C SER A 267 6.73 -12.03 -12.05
N VAL A 268 5.68 -12.81 -12.31
CA VAL A 268 5.00 -13.63 -11.29
C VAL A 268 5.95 -14.68 -10.72
N ALA A 269 6.79 -15.29 -11.56
CA ALA A 269 7.77 -16.27 -11.11
C ALA A 269 8.76 -15.65 -10.11
N ASP A 270 9.31 -14.48 -10.45
CA ASP A 270 10.25 -13.78 -9.57
C ASP A 270 9.57 -13.26 -8.30
N LEU A 271 8.32 -12.81 -8.36
CA LEU A 271 7.54 -12.45 -7.17
C LEU A 271 7.31 -13.65 -6.25
N LYS A 272 6.96 -14.81 -6.79
CA LYS A 272 6.82 -16.03 -5.99
C LYS A 272 8.13 -16.48 -5.36
N ASN A 273 9.26 -16.22 -6.05
CA ASN A 273 10.59 -16.51 -5.54
C ASN A 273 11.11 -15.46 -4.54
N LEU A 274 10.48 -14.28 -4.47
CA LEU A 274 10.91 -13.20 -3.59
C LEU A 274 10.77 -13.57 -2.12
N ASP A 275 9.59 -14.05 -1.73
CA ASP A 275 9.29 -14.48 -0.35
C ASP A 275 8.05 -15.40 -0.32
N PRO A 276 7.97 -16.41 0.57
CA PRO A 276 6.80 -17.28 0.69
C PRO A 276 5.48 -16.55 0.97
N SER A 277 5.49 -15.42 1.69
CA SER A 277 4.29 -14.59 1.91
C SER A 277 3.83 -13.93 0.62
N VAL A 278 4.77 -13.47 -0.22
CA VAL A 278 4.48 -12.90 -1.55
C VAL A 278 3.94 -13.99 -2.48
N ALA A 279 4.49 -15.20 -2.43
CA ALA A 279 3.95 -16.33 -3.19
C ALA A 279 2.48 -16.62 -2.84
N LYS A 280 2.15 -16.68 -1.54
CA LYS A 280 0.77 -16.86 -1.06
C LYS A 280 -0.14 -15.70 -1.48
N ASN A 281 0.37 -14.47 -1.48
CA ASN A 281 -0.37 -13.30 -1.96
C ASN A 281 -0.69 -13.42 -3.44
N VAL A 282 0.28 -13.80 -4.28
CA VAL A 282 0.04 -14.03 -5.71
C VAL A 282 -0.98 -15.14 -5.91
N GLU A 283 -0.89 -16.26 -5.19
CA GLU A 283 -1.87 -17.35 -5.26
C GLU A 283 -3.26 -16.93 -4.80
N SER A 284 -3.35 -16.10 -3.77
CA SER A 284 -4.61 -15.55 -3.28
C SER A 284 -5.26 -14.64 -4.33
N LEU A 285 -4.47 -13.80 -5.02
CA LEU A 285 -4.98 -13.00 -6.13
C LEU A 285 -5.43 -13.89 -7.30
N GLN A 286 -4.62 -14.88 -7.71
CA GLN A 286 -4.99 -15.85 -8.75
C GLN A 286 -6.33 -16.51 -8.43
N LYS A 287 -6.58 -16.86 -7.16
CA LYS A 287 -7.85 -17.41 -6.71
C LYS A 287 -9.01 -16.41 -6.83
N ILE A 288 -8.84 -15.16 -6.37
CA ILE A 288 -9.86 -14.11 -6.51
C ILE A 288 -10.27 -13.93 -7.98
N LEU A 289 -9.27 -13.88 -8.87
CA LEU A 289 -9.50 -13.69 -10.31
C LEU A 289 -10.17 -14.90 -10.96
N ALA A 290 -9.77 -16.12 -10.56
CA ALA A 290 -10.41 -17.35 -11.03
C ALA A 290 -11.87 -17.45 -10.56
N ASP A 291 -12.14 -17.08 -9.31
CA ASP A 291 -13.49 -17.10 -8.73
C ASP A 291 -14.37 -15.94 -9.24
N LYS A 292 -13.75 -14.91 -9.86
CA LYS A 292 -14.39 -13.66 -10.33
C LYS A 292 -15.22 -12.97 -9.24
N GLN A 293 -14.78 -13.09 -7.99
CA GLN A 293 -15.43 -12.49 -6.83
C GLN A 293 -14.43 -12.30 -5.70
N VAL A 294 -14.67 -11.27 -4.88
CA VAL A 294 -13.99 -11.08 -3.60
C VAL A 294 -14.99 -11.44 -2.51
N ALA A 295 -14.74 -12.54 -1.79
CA ALA A 295 -15.63 -12.97 -0.71
C ALA A 295 -15.62 -11.95 0.46
N PRO A 296 -16.71 -11.83 1.23
CA PRO A 296 -16.74 -10.99 2.43
C PRO A 296 -15.58 -11.31 3.38
N GLY A 297 -14.80 -10.31 3.76
CA GLY A 297 -13.63 -10.47 4.64
C GLY A 297 -12.38 -11.08 3.99
N GLN A 298 -12.42 -11.49 2.72
CA GLN A 298 -11.24 -11.99 2.00
C GLN A 298 -10.24 -10.88 1.73
N THR A 299 -8.99 -10.98 2.17
CA THR A 299 -7.98 -9.96 1.89
C THR A 299 -7.65 -9.90 0.40
N ILE A 300 -7.57 -8.68 -0.16
CA ILE A 300 -7.01 -8.45 -1.49
C ILE A 300 -5.53 -8.10 -1.27
N PRO A 301 -4.59 -8.92 -1.79
CA PRO A 301 -3.17 -8.65 -1.62
C PRO A 301 -2.77 -7.39 -2.40
N VAL A 302 -1.88 -6.59 -1.81
CA VAL A 302 -1.31 -5.38 -2.42
C VAL A 302 0.19 -5.58 -2.56
N PHE A 303 0.72 -5.34 -3.76
CA PHE A 303 2.16 -5.33 -4.02
C PHE A 303 2.57 -4.12 -4.86
N PRO A 304 3.62 -3.34 -4.50
CA PRO A 304 4.55 -3.54 -3.37
C PRO A 304 3.89 -3.58 -1.99
N ILE A 305 4.53 -4.29 -1.06
CA ILE A 305 4.05 -4.37 0.32
C ILE A 305 4.18 -2.99 0.96
N ILE A 306 3.18 -2.61 1.74
CA ILE A 306 3.17 -1.35 2.49
C ILE A 306 3.42 -1.70 3.97
N PRO A 307 4.38 -1.05 4.65
CA PRO A 307 4.72 -1.34 6.04
C PRO A 307 3.72 -0.68 7.02
N ALA A 308 2.44 -0.96 6.79
CA ALA A 308 1.31 -0.46 7.57
C ALA A 308 0.12 -1.40 7.40
N SER A 309 -0.86 -1.29 8.29
CA SER A 309 -2.10 -2.04 8.18
C SER A 309 -3.01 -1.41 7.14
N GLN A 310 -3.62 -2.25 6.28
CA GLN A 310 -4.76 -1.82 5.47
C GLN A 310 -5.95 -1.59 6.42
N VAL A 311 -6.28 -0.33 6.68
CA VAL A 311 -7.34 0.05 7.63
C VAL A 311 -8.71 -0.27 7.06
N PHE A 312 -8.92 0.05 5.79
CA PHE A 312 -10.10 -0.33 5.03
C PHE A 312 -9.81 -0.37 3.54
N ARG A 313 -10.74 -0.97 2.79
CA ARG A 313 -10.88 -0.83 1.34
C ARG A 313 -12.34 -0.61 0.98
N THR A 314 -12.57 0.03 -0.15
CA THR A 314 -13.88 0.42 -0.69
C THR A 314 -13.80 0.47 -2.22
N GLN A 315 -14.92 0.58 -2.93
CA GLN A 315 -14.97 0.68 -4.39
C GLN A 315 -14.26 -0.50 -5.06
N VAL A 316 -14.54 -1.73 -4.59
CA VAL A 316 -13.88 -2.95 -5.08
C VAL A 316 -14.49 -3.36 -6.42
N HIS A 317 -13.68 -3.37 -7.48
CA HIS A 317 -14.08 -3.77 -8.83
C HIS A 317 -13.13 -4.82 -9.41
N LEU A 318 -13.69 -5.92 -9.93
CA LEU A 318 -12.95 -6.82 -10.79
C LEU A 318 -12.94 -6.25 -12.21
N LEU A 319 -11.75 -6.07 -12.78
CA LEU A 319 -11.55 -5.48 -14.10
C LEU A 319 -10.71 -6.41 -14.96
N ASP A 320 -11.13 -6.58 -16.21
CA ASP A 320 -10.30 -7.19 -17.25
C ASP A 320 -9.49 -6.08 -17.95
N PHE A 321 -8.22 -6.36 -18.20
CA PHE A 321 -7.35 -5.56 -19.07
C PHE A 321 -6.99 -6.34 -20.33
N VAL A 322 -6.31 -5.70 -21.29
CA VAL A 322 -6.12 -6.24 -22.66
C VAL A 322 -5.66 -7.70 -22.67
N ASN A 323 -4.75 -8.08 -21.78
CA ASN A 323 -4.22 -9.43 -21.69
C ASN A 323 -4.24 -10.02 -20.26
N GLY A 324 -5.19 -9.60 -19.40
CA GLY A 324 -5.27 -10.09 -18.02
C GLY A 324 -6.51 -9.64 -17.26
N SER A 325 -6.52 -9.95 -15.96
CA SER A 325 -7.58 -9.53 -15.05
C SER A 325 -6.98 -9.06 -13.73
N GLY A 326 -7.69 -8.20 -13.00
CA GLY A 326 -7.26 -7.71 -11.70
C GLY A 326 -8.40 -7.18 -10.85
N VAL A 327 -8.06 -6.66 -9.69
CA VAL A 327 -8.99 -6.01 -8.78
C VAL A 327 -8.51 -4.59 -8.49
N SER A 328 -9.36 -3.60 -8.73
CA SER A 328 -9.16 -2.23 -8.27
C SER A 328 -9.98 -1.94 -7.03
N PHE A 329 -9.47 -1.03 -6.20
CA PHE A 329 -10.16 -0.52 -5.01
C PHE A 329 -9.48 0.75 -4.49
N VAL A 330 -10.21 1.52 -3.69
CA VAL A 330 -9.70 2.65 -2.92
C VAL A 330 -9.41 2.19 -1.50
N THR A 331 -8.29 2.61 -0.92
CA THR A 331 -7.81 2.07 0.37
C THR A 331 -7.10 3.13 1.20
N TYR A 332 -7.04 2.87 2.50
CA TYR A 332 -6.26 3.64 3.47
C TYR A 332 -5.33 2.71 4.25
N TYR A 333 -4.09 3.16 4.45
CA TYR A 333 -3.08 2.45 5.25
C TYR A 333 -2.62 3.32 6.42
N ALA A 334 -2.52 2.73 7.61
CA ALA A 334 -2.06 3.40 8.82
C ALA A 334 -1.34 2.43 9.77
N GLN A 335 -0.51 2.98 10.65
CA GLN A 335 0.16 2.22 11.71
C GLN A 335 -0.59 2.30 13.05
N ASP A 336 -1.65 3.13 13.11
CA ASP A 336 -2.45 3.42 14.29
C ASP A 336 -3.95 3.47 13.97
N ALA A 337 -4.78 3.39 15.01
CA ALA A 337 -6.24 3.51 14.91
C ALA A 337 -6.66 4.99 14.76
N SER A 338 -6.28 5.58 13.63
CA SER A 338 -6.58 6.98 13.30
C SER A 338 -7.65 7.07 12.20
N PRO A 339 -8.54 8.08 12.27
CA PRO A 339 -9.51 8.30 11.20
C PRO A 339 -8.80 8.66 9.89
N ALA A 340 -9.32 8.17 8.76
CA ALA A 340 -8.85 8.56 7.45
C ALA A 340 -9.26 9.99 7.13
N THR A 341 -8.31 10.75 6.59
CA THR A 341 -8.54 12.07 6.01
C THR A 341 -8.52 11.98 4.48
N ALA A 342 -9.12 12.98 3.84
CA ALA A 342 -9.32 13.02 2.40
C ALA A 342 -8.01 12.99 1.58
N ASP A 343 -6.86 13.31 2.19
CA ASP A 343 -5.52 13.33 1.60
C ASP A 343 -4.70 12.05 1.83
N ARG A 344 -5.29 11.06 2.53
CA ARG A 344 -4.60 9.82 2.94
C ARG A 344 -5.11 8.55 2.27
N ILE A 345 -6.16 8.63 1.47
CA ILE A 345 -6.65 7.50 0.67
C ILE A 345 -5.97 7.48 -0.70
N PHE A 346 -5.89 6.31 -1.30
CA PHE A 346 -5.37 6.14 -2.66
C PHE A 346 -6.12 5.03 -3.40
N TYR A 347 -6.14 5.14 -4.72
CA TYR A 347 -6.59 4.08 -5.62
C TYR A 347 -5.45 3.10 -5.83
N THR A 348 -5.78 1.80 -5.87
CA THR A 348 -4.85 0.80 -6.35
C THR A 348 -5.54 -0.26 -7.20
N PHE A 349 -4.82 -0.80 -8.19
CA PHE A 349 -5.19 -1.96 -8.98
C PHE A 349 -4.13 -3.03 -8.85
N GLN A 350 -4.54 -4.30 -8.70
CA GLN A 350 -3.67 -5.46 -8.54
C GLN A 350 -4.15 -6.55 -9.49
N GLY A 351 -3.34 -6.90 -10.50
CA GLY A 351 -3.76 -7.78 -11.59
C GLY A 351 -2.68 -8.75 -12.06
N ILE A 352 -3.11 -9.78 -12.80
CA ILE A 352 -2.25 -10.82 -13.37
C ILE A 352 -2.66 -11.05 -14.82
N THR A 353 -1.69 -11.22 -15.73
CA THR A 353 -1.94 -11.57 -17.13
C THR A 353 -2.57 -12.95 -17.27
N LEU A 354 -3.30 -13.20 -18.36
CA LEU A 354 -4.02 -14.46 -18.58
C LEU A 354 -3.10 -15.68 -18.69
N ASP A 355 -1.86 -15.48 -19.15
CA ASP A 355 -0.81 -16.51 -19.15
C ASP A 355 -0.23 -16.79 -17.74
N GLY A 356 -0.56 -15.94 -16.76
CA GLY A 356 -0.08 -16.04 -15.37
C GLY A 356 1.37 -15.61 -15.19
N GLU A 357 2.01 -15.03 -16.20
CA GLU A 357 3.44 -14.72 -16.18
C GLU A 357 3.76 -13.34 -15.57
N TRP A 358 2.84 -12.37 -15.65
CA TRP A 358 3.10 -10.98 -15.26
C TRP A 358 2.09 -10.46 -14.25
N TYR A 359 2.61 -9.82 -13.21
CA TYR A 359 1.83 -9.11 -12.20
C TYR A 359 1.85 -7.62 -12.50
N VAL A 360 0.69 -6.97 -12.48
CA VAL A 360 0.50 -5.55 -12.76
C VAL A 360 -0.05 -4.87 -11.53
N ALA A 361 0.60 -3.79 -11.08
CA ALA A 361 0.10 -2.94 -10.02
C ALA A 361 -0.01 -1.50 -10.51
N ALA A 362 -1.10 -0.80 -10.19
CA ALA A 362 -1.23 0.63 -10.44
C ALA A 362 -1.64 1.36 -9.16
N TYR A 363 -1.17 2.59 -9.01
CA TYR A 363 -1.39 3.44 -7.85
C TYR A 363 -1.69 4.87 -8.28
N TRP A 364 -2.59 5.53 -7.58
CA TRP A 364 -2.93 6.93 -7.78
C TRP A 364 -3.41 7.54 -6.47
N ASP A 365 -3.00 8.76 -6.16
CA ASP A 365 -3.67 9.52 -5.12
C ASP A 365 -5.13 9.76 -5.52
N VAL A 366 -6.04 9.64 -4.56
CA VAL A 366 -7.42 10.06 -4.76
C VAL A 366 -7.87 10.83 -3.53
N THR A 367 -8.84 11.72 -3.72
CA THR A 367 -9.47 12.44 -2.62
C THR A 367 -10.98 12.39 -2.77
N THR A 368 -11.71 12.60 -1.66
CA THR A 368 -13.16 12.65 -1.65
C THR A 368 -13.67 13.61 -0.57
N PRO A 369 -14.71 14.42 -0.85
CA PRO A 369 -15.40 15.24 0.15
C PRO A 369 -16.13 14.41 1.22
N ALA A 370 -16.26 13.10 1.03
CA ALA A 370 -16.92 12.22 2.01
C ALA A 370 -16.04 11.95 3.24
N LEU A 371 -14.76 12.30 3.18
CA LEU A 371 -13.84 12.20 4.30
C LEU A 371 -13.51 13.58 4.88
N PRO A 372 -13.12 13.64 6.17
CA PRO A 372 -12.60 14.86 6.77
C PRO A 372 -11.42 15.43 5.98
N ALA A 373 -11.42 16.75 5.74
CA ALA A 373 -10.37 17.41 4.98
C ALA A 373 -9.00 17.39 5.67
N ASP A 374 -8.99 17.38 7.01
CA ASP A 374 -7.78 17.41 7.82
C ASP A 374 -7.98 16.70 9.18
N ALA A 375 -6.89 16.59 9.94
CA ALA A 375 -6.88 15.95 11.26
C ALA A 375 -7.80 16.62 12.29
N ASN A 376 -8.04 17.94 12.19
CA ASN A 376 -8.94 18.64 13.12
C ASN A 376 -10.40 18.31 12.81
N ALA A 377 -10.77 18.31 11.52
CA ALA A 377 -12.08 17.86 11.08
C ALA A 377 -12.32 16.39 11.45
N ALA A 378 -11.28 15.55 11.37
CA ALA A 378 -11.37 14.13 11.67
C ALA A 378 -11.71 13.84 13.15
N GLN A 379 -11.26 14.70 14.09
CA GLN A 379 -11.59 14.57 15.52
C GLN A 379 -13.09 14.70 15.82
N ASN A 380 -13.86 15.37 14.95
CA ASN A 380 -15.31 15.48 15.10
C ASN A 380 -16.05 14.20 14.67
N VAL A 381 -15.42 13.40 13.81
CA VAL A 381 -15.98 12.14 13.31
C VAL A 381 -15.56 10.97 14.20
N LEU A 382 -14.30 10.98 14.63
CA LEU A 382 -13.74 10.01 15.57
C LEU A 382 -12.86 10.76 16.59
N PRO A 383 -13.32 10.95 17.84
CA PRO A 383 -12.54 11.67 18.84
C PRO A 383 -11.31 10.86 19.27
N PRO A 384 -10.20 11.50 19.69
CA PRO A 384 -9.00 10.79 20.16
C PRO A 384 -9.21 9.88 21.37
N THR A 385 -10.33 10.04 22.08
CA THR A 385 -10.73 9.20 23.22
C THR A 385 -11.65 8.05 22.81
N ALA A 386 -11.85 7.81 21.51
CA ALA A 386 -12.73 6.76 21.01
C ALA A 386 -12.22 5.37 21.43
N ASP A 387 -13.14 4.50 21.84
CA ASP A 387 -12.85 3.10 22.11
C ASP A 387 -12.85 2.25 20.83
N ALA A 388 -12.47 0.97 20.94
CA ALA A 388 -12.39 0.06 19.80
C ALA A 388 -13.74 -0.12 19.09
N LYS A 389 -14.84 -0.14 19.83
CA LYS A 389 -16.19 -0.29 19.25
C LYS A 389 -16.60 0.94 18.45
N GLN A 390 -16.28 2.13 18.95
CA GLN A 390 -16.49 3.38 18.23
C GLN A 390 -15.64 3.44 16.96
N PHE A 391 -14.39 2.95 17.01
CA PHE A 391 -13.53 2.83 15.84
C PHE A 391 -14.11 1.88 14.78
N GLU A 392 -14.58 0.69 15.18
CA GLU A 392 -15.22 -0.27 14.25
C GLU A 392 -16.49 0.30 13.60
N GLN A 393 -17.33 0.99 14.38
CA GLN A 393 -18.53 1.66 13.87
C GLN A 393 -18.18 2.76 12.86
N TYR A 394 -17.15 3.55 13.17
CA TYR A 394 -16.61 4.55 12.27
C TYR A 394 -16.13 3.91 10.96
N LEU A 395 -15.36 2.82 11.01
CA LEU A 395 -14.87 2.13 9.82
C LEU A 395 -16.02 1.57 8.98
N ALA A 396 -16.99 0.91 9.60
CA ALA A 396 -18.15 0.36 8.91
C ALA A 396 -18.97 1.45 8.21
N GLN A 397 -19.21 2.58 8.89
CA GLN A 397 -19.93 3.70 8.30
C GLN A 397 -19.13 4.39 7.19
N THR A 398 -17.81 4.51 7.36
CA THR A 398 -16.90 5.07 6.35
C THR A 398 -16.91 4.21 5.09
N VAL A 399 -16.71 2.90 5.22
CA VAL A 399 -16.74 1.97 4.08
C VAL A 399 -18.10 2.00 3.38
N ALA A 400 -19.21 1.92 4.13
CA ALA A 400 -20.54 2.00 3.54
C ALA A 400 -20.80 3.32 2.80
N THR A 401 -20.32 4.44 3.34
CA THR A 401 -20.43 5.76 2.69
C THR A 401 -19.60 5.79 1.42
N LEU A 402 -18.34 5.36 1.48
CA LEU A 402 -17.44 5.38 0.35
C LEU A 402 -17.89 4.42 -0.76
N ASP A 403 -18.40 3.23 -0.44
CA ASP A 403 -18.95 2.25 -1.41
C ASP A 403 -20.22 2.77 -2.09
N SER A 404 -20.96 3.67 -1.44
CA SER A 404 -22.16 4.28 -2.03
C SER A 404 -21.86 5.39 -3.04
N LEU A 405 -20.62 5.90 -3.07
CA LEU A 405 -20.28 7.00 -3.95
C LEU A 405 -20.17 6.52 -5.41
N PRO A 406 -20.66 7.30 -6.39
CA PRO A 406 -20.31 7.08 -7.80
C PRO A 406 -18.82 7.40 -8.05
N PRO A 407 -18.25 6.97 -9.20
CA PRO A 407 -16.85 7.27 -9.56
C PRO A 407 -16.46 8.76 -9.50
N ALA A 408 -17.40 9.65 -9.81
CA ALA A 408 -17.24 11.10 -9.73
C ALA A 408 -17.18 11.65 -8.28
N GLY A 409 -17.44 10.82 -7.27
CA GLY A 409 -17.25 11.15 -5.86
C GLY A 409 -15.78 11.16 -5.43
N PHE A 410 -14.88 10.77 -6.32
CA PHE A 410 -13.44 10.81 -6.12
C PHE A 410 -12.79 11.70 -7.17
N ALA A 411 -11.70 12.36 -6.78
CA ALA A 411 -10.84 13.13 -7.66
C ALA A 411 -9.41 12.53 -7.60
N PRO A 412 -8.81 12.13 -8.73
CA PRO A 412 -9.42 12.06 -10.06
C PRO A 412 -10.57 11.04 -10.13
N ASN A 413 -11.42 11.18 -11.14
CA ASN A 413 -12.58 10.32 -11.33
C ASN A 413 -12.17 8.86 -11.53
N LEU A 414 -12.74 7.93 -10.74
CA LEU A 414 -12.34 6.51 -10.79
C LEU A 414 -12.58 5.85 -12.14
N THR A 415 -13.53 6.32 -12.95
CA THR A 415 -13.76 5.81 -14.30
C THR A 415 -12.53 6.01 -15.18
N LEU A 416 -11.82 7.13 -15.04
CA LEU A 416 -10.60 7.38 -15.82
C LEU A 416 -9.46 6.44 -15.39
N LEU A 417 -9.30 6.21 -14.09
CA LEU A 417 -8.31 5.27 -13.55
C LEU A 417 -8.61 3.83 -13.97
N ASN A 418 -9.88 3.42 -13.91
CA ASN A 418 -10.33 2.11 -14.38
C ASN A 418 -10.07 1.94 -15.89
N ASN A 419 -10.44 2.93 -16.72
CA ASN A 419 -10.17 2.89 -18.16
C ASN A 419 -8.67 2.76 -18.47
N MET A 420 -7.82 3.47 -17.72
CA MET A 420 -6.36 3.35 -17.87
C MET A 420 -5.91 1.91 -17.61
N VAL A 421 -6.27 1.33 -16.46
CA VAL A 421 -5.83 -0.03 -16.13
C VAL A 421 -6.40 -1.09 -17.07
N GLN A 422 -7.64 -0.93 -17.54
CA GLN A 422 -8.26 -1.82 -18.53
C GLN A 422 -7.55 -1.76 -19.89
N SER A 423 -6.87 -0.66 -20.22
CA SER A 423 -6.11 -0.53 -21.45
C SER A 423 -4.69 -1.10 -21.38
N ILE A 424 -4.25 -1.56 -20.20
CA ILE A 424 -2.92 -2.15 -20.03
C ILE A 424 -2.80 -3.40 -20.89
N ASN A 425 -1.70 -3.50 -21.62
CA ASN A 425 -1.21 -4.71 -22.25
C ASN A 425 0.23 -4.94 -21.74
N ALA A 426 0.43 -6.01 -20.99
CA ALA A 426 1.69 -6.30 -20.33
C ALA A 426 2.34 -7.54 -20.96
N THR A 427 3.30 -7.34 -21.85
CA THR A 427 4.21 -8.38 -22.36
C THR A 427 5.67 -7.92 -22.23
N PRO A 428 6.18 -7.69 -20.99
CA PRO A 428 7.51 -7.14 -20.78
C PRO A 428 8.65 -7.89 -21.47
N GLU A 429 9.56 -7.14 -22.07
CA GLU A 429 10.88 -7.63 -22.48
C GLU A 429 11.89 -7.51 -21.31
N LEU A 430 11.50 -7.99 -20.13
CA LEU A 430 12.43 -8.11 -19.01
C LEU A 430 13.30 -9.35 -19.24
N GLN A 431 14.62 -9.17 -19.31
CA GLN A 431 15.52 -10.32 -19.33
C GLN A 431 15.32 -11.09 -18.03
N SER A 432 14.78 -12.30 -18.11
CA SER A 432 14.81 -13.25 -17.01
C SER A 432 16.27 -13.34 -16.57
N SER A 433 16.58 -13.08 -15.30
CA SER A 433 17.90 -13.45 -14.81
C SER A 433 17.97 -14.98 -14.88
N THR A 434 18.54 -15.53 -15.94
CA THR A 434 19.11 -16.87 -15.89
C THR A 434 20.33 -16.79 -14.97
N ALA A 435 20.07 -16.78 -13.65
CA ALA A 435 21.01 -17.33 -12.69
C ALA A 435 21.08 -18.84 -12.96
N PRO A 436 22.26 -19.46 -12.87
CA PRO A 436 22.47 -20.82 -13.34
C PRO A 436 21.48 -21.77 -12.68
N THR A 437 20.84 -22.61 -13.50
CA THR A 437 20.05 -23.77 -13.10
C THR A 437 20.73 -24.46 -11.91
N PRO A 438 20.02 -24.73 -10.78
CA PRO A 438 20.39 -25.84 -9.92
C PRO A 438 20.19 -27.09 -10.77
N GLN A 439 21.25 -27.52 -11.45
CA GLN A 439 21.28 -28.82 -12.08
C GLN A 439 21.04 -29.83 -10.97
N ALA A 440 19.94 -30.59 -11.08
CA ALA A 440 19.69 -31.76 -10.26
C ALA A 440 20.91 -32.67 -10.36
N THR A 441 21.81 -32.54 -9.38
CA THR A 441 22.88 -33.48 -9.14
C THR A 441 22.33 -34.37 -8.05
N SER A 442 22.06 -35.61 -8.44
CA SER A 442 21.77 -36.73 -7.57
C SER A 442 22.42 -36.55 -6.22
N ALA A 443 21.64 -36.67 -5.14
CA ALA A 443 22.15 -36.69 -3.78
C ALA A 443 23.17 -37.83 -3.63
N SER A 444 24.44 -37.52 -3.90
CA SER A 444 25.58 -38.15 -3.27
C SER A 444 25.86 -37.34 -2.00
N SER A 445 25.69 -37.99 -0.86
CA SER A 445 26.12 -37.53 0.45
C SER A 445 27.50 -36.87 0.40
N GLN A 446 27.56 -35.55 0.61
CA GLN A 446 28.77 -34.88 1.09
C GLN A 446 28.37 -33.77 2.06
N GLY A 447 28.81 -33.90 3.31
CA GLY A 447 28.68 -32.85 4.31
C GLY A 447 29.50 -31.63 3.88
N GLY A 448 28.83 -30.51 3.67
CA GLY A 448 29.47 -29.20 3.64
C GLY A 448 29.77 -28.80 5.08
N ALA A 449 31.05 -28.72 5.44
CA ALA A 449 31.45 -28.24 6.76
C ALA A 449 31.04 -26.77 6.91
N THR A 450 30.29 -26.46 7.97
CA THR A 450 30.11 -25.10 8.49
C THR A 450 31.49 -24.44 8.63
N GLN A 451 31.74 -23.35 7.91
CA GLN A 451 33.02 -22.65 7.98
C GLN A 451 32.93 -21.44 8.90
N THR A 452 33.98 -21.18 9.66
CA THR A 452 34.12 -19.94 10.42
C THR A 452 34.62 -18.84 9.50
N VAL A 453 33.86 -17.76 9.39
CA VAL A 453 34.20 -16.52 8.68
C VAL A 453 34.75 -15.53 9.70
N ASN A 454 35.77 -14.76 9.31
CA ASN A 454 36.37 -13.70 10.12
C ASN A 454 36.14 -12.35 9.42
N ALA A 455 35.78 -11.33 10.20
CA ALA A 455 35.70 -9.95 9.74
C ALA A 455 36.48 -9.04 10.69
N GLU A 456 37.25 -8.13 10.11
CA GLU A 456 38.08 -7.17 10.85
C GLU A 456 37.94 -5.78 10.24
N TYR A 457 37.88 -4.76 11.09
CA TYR A 457 37.81 -3.36 10.68
C TYR A 457 38.25 -2.43 11.80
N ASN A 458 39.18 -1.51 11.50
CA ASN A 458 39.68 -0.50 12.44
C ASN A 458 40.06 -1.04 13.83
N GLY A 459 40.69 -2.22 13.87
CA GLY A 459 41.13 -2.88 15.11
C GLY A 459 40.03 -3.62 15.87
N ALA A 460 38.78 -3.57 15.42
CA ALA A 460 37.72 -4.47 15.86
C ALA A 460 37.71 -5.74 14.99
N SER A 461 37.30 -6.87 15.56
CA SER A 461 37.09 -8.10 14.81
C SER A 461 36.02 -8.99 15.41
N LEU A 462 35.44 -9.87 14.59
CA LEU A 462 34.54 -10.93 15.01
C LEU A 462 34.66 -12.14 14.08
N ASN A 463 34.36 -13.32 14.63
CA ASN A 463 34.26 -14.58 13.92
C ASN A 463 32.81 -15.05 13.97
N PHE A 464 32.29 -15.58 12.88
CA PHE A 464 30.91 -16.07 12.83
C PHE A 464 30.84 -17.30 11.93
N SER A 465 29.82 -18.11 12.15
CA SER A 465 29.54 -19.25 11.30
C SER A 465 28.98 -18.78 9.96
N SER A 466 29.38 -19.43 8.87
CA SER A 466 28.78 -19.24 7.55
C SER A 466 27.28 -19.60 7.51
N ALA A 467 26.76 -20.24 8.56
CA ALA A 467 25.33 -20.49 8.76
C ALA A 467 24.57 -19.28 9.34
N LEU A 468 25.26 -18.29 9.92
CA LEU A 468 24.66 -17.01 10.32
C LEU A 468 24.62 -16.03 9.16
N ALA A 469 25.76 -15.87 8.49
CA ALA A 469 25.94 -14.95 7.37
C ALA A 469 27.10 -15.42 6.49
N GLN A 470 27.10 -15.05 5.21
CA GLN A 470 28.15 -15.39 4.26
C GLN A 470 29.31 -14.39 4.29
N SER A 471 29.03 -13.14 4.68
CA SER A 471 30.03 -12.08 4.78
C SER A 471 29.67 -11.08 5.87
N ALA A 472 30.66 -10.33 6.34
CA ALA A 472 30.44 -9.16 7.18
C ALA A 472 31.39 -8.04 6.74
N GLN A 473 30.89 -6.81 6.72
CA GLN A 473 31.64 -5.62 6.35
C GLN A 473 31.66 -4.64 7.52
N GLY A 474 32.85 -4.29 7.98
CA GLY A 474 33.02 -3.22 8.95
C GLY A 474 32.99 -1.84 8.29
N VAL A 475 32.32 -0.90 8.93
CA VAL A 475 32.19 0.50 8.51
C VAL A 475 32.29 1.44 9.72
N THR A 476 32.83 2.64 9.51
CA THR A 476 32.72 3.74 10.48
C THR A 476 31.44 4.51 10.20
N ILE A 477 30.55 4.56 11.18
CA ILE A 477 29.32 5.33 11.13
C ILE A 477 29.59 6.71 11.74
N PRO A 478 29.32 7.82 11.00
CA PRO A 478 29.50 9.18 11.52
C PRO A 478 28.63 9.47 12.74
N ALA A 479 29.06 10.44 13.56
CA ALA A 479 28.28 10.90 14.69
C ALA A 479 26.96 11.57 14.24
N VAL A 480 25.88 11.27 14.95
CA VAL A 480 24.57 11.89 14.80
C VAL A 480 24.19 12.58 16.12
N PRO A 481 23.92 13.88 16.11
CA PRO A 481 23.49 14.59 17.31
C PRO A 481 22.08 14.14 17.74
N VAL A 482 21.79 14.23 19.04
CA VAL A 482 20.44 14.01 19.57
C VAL A 482 19.50 15.10 19.05
N ASP A 483 18.41 14.71 18.38
CA ASP A 483 17.30 15.60 18.10
C ASP A 483 16.33 15.62 19.29
N GLN A 484 16.30 16.72 20.04
CA GLN A 484 15.44 16.89 21.21
C GLN A 484 13.94 16.86 20.89
N ASN A 485 13.56 17.00 19.63
CA ASN A 485 12.16 16.96 19.19
C ASN A 485 11.74 15.59 18.63
N ALA A 486 12.68 14.66 18.47
CA ALA A 486 12.40 13.31 17.99
C ALA A 486 12.17 12.32 19.16
N PRO A 487 11.24 11.36 19.01
CA PRO A 487 10.96 10.35 20.03
C PRO A 487 12.17 9.43 20.30
N GLY A 488 12.21 8.77 21.46
CA GLY A 488 13.24 7.76 21.77
C GLY A 488 14.65 8.31 22.00
N LEU A 489 14.78 9.48 22.66
CA LEU A 489 16.05 10.21 22.86
C LEU A 489 16.70 10.72 21.55
N GLY A 490 15.91 10.89 20.49
CA GLY A 490 16.31 11.66 19.32
C GLY A 490 17.32 11.01 18.38
N GLY A 491 17.48 9.68 18.44
CA GLY A 491 18.30 8.92 17.48
C GLY A 491 19.81 9.21 17.51
N GLY A 492 20.29 9.92 18.54
CA GLY A 492 21.70 10.33 18.61
C GLY A 492 22.66 9.16 18.82
N ALA A 493 23.82 9.21 18.17
CA ALA A 493 24.91 8.26 18.31
C ALA A 493 26.27 8.95 18.14
N PRO A 494 27.32 8.62 18.91
CA PRO A 494 28.67 9.07 18.58
C PRO A 494 29.15 8.38 17.28
N GLU A 495 30.26 8.87 16.73
CA GLU A 495 30.98 8.10 15.70
C GLU A 495 31.36 6.74 16.26
N HIS A 496 31.08 5.67 15.53
CA HIS A 496 31.25 4.30 16.01
C HIS A 496 31.55 3.31 14.88
N ILE A 497 32.04 2.12 15.25
CA ILE A 497 32.23 1.02 14.30
C ILE A 497 30.96 0.18 14.26
N ALA A 498 30.54 -0.23 13.07
CA ALA A 498 29.51 -1.24 12.89
C ALA A 498 29.97 -2.32 11.91
N PHE A 499 29.54 -3.56 12.14
CA PHE A 499 29.64 -4.65 11.18
C PHE A 499 28.23 -4.97 10.68
N GLY A 500 28.00 -4.75 9.39
CA GLY A 500 26.83 -5.24 8.67
C GLY A 500 27.11 -6.60 8.05
N PHE A 501 26.08 -7.43 7.90
CA PHE A 501 26.21 -8.77 7.34
C PHE A 501 25.65 -8.84 5.91
N ASN A 502 26.17 -9.76 5.10
CA ASN A 502 25.69 -10.07 3.74
C ASN A 502 25.61 -8.89 2.75
N GLY A 503 26.39 -7.82 2.97
CA GLY A 503 26.39 -6.63 2.10
C GLY A 503 25.25 -5.65 2.37
N GLU A 504 24.49 -5.83 3.46
CA GLU A 504 23.51 -4.85 3.94
C GLU A 504 24.22 -3.56 4.37
N THR A 505 23.64 -2.41 4.02
CA THR A 505 24.17 -1.10 4.44
C THR A 505 23.73 -0.80 5.87
N VAL A 506 24.69 -0.52 6.75
CA VAL A 506 24.42 -0.11 8.13
C VAL A 506 24.51 1.42 8.24
N THR A 507 23.49 2.04 8.82
CA THR A 507 23.43 3.51 9.05
C THR A 507 23.52 3.82 10.54
N ALA A 508 23.44 5.10 10.93
CA ALA A 508 23.40 5.49 12.34
C ALA A 508 22.10 5.08 13.05
N ASP A 509 20.99 5.01 12.30
CA ASP A 509 19.73 4.48 12.81
C ASP A 509 19.88 2.98 13.09
N VAL A 510 19.34 2.54 14.21
CA VAL A 510 19.41 1.13 14.63
C VAL A 510 18.04 0.51 14.49
N ASP A 511 17.91 -0.37 13.52
CA ASP A 511 16.80 -1.30 13.40
C ASP A 511 17.13 -2.59 14.18
N PRO A 512 16.36 -2.99 15.22
CA PRO A 512 16.60 -4.23 15.95
C PRO A 512 16.42 -5.50 15.09
N PHE A 513 15.85 -5.36 13.88
CA PHE A 513 15.68 -6.44 12.94
C PHE A 513 16.77 -6.48 11.86
N GLN A 514 17.63 -5.46 11.74
CA GLN A 514 18.83 -5.54 10.91
C GLN A 514 19.97 -6.26 11.68
N PRO A 515 20.50 -7.40 11.20
CA PRO A 515 21.67 -8.03 11.81
C PRO A 515 22.86 -7.08 11.84
N ALA A 516 23.29 -6.70 13.03
CA ALA A 516 24.43 -5.80 13.16
C ALA A 516 25.17 -6.01 14.49
N VAL A 517 26.50 -5.87 14.45
CA VAL A 517 27.34 -5.69 15.64
C VAL A 517 27.83 -4.25 15.66
N ARG A 518 27.52 -3.49 16.70
CA ARG A 518 27.93 -2.08 16.81
C ARG A 518 28.78 -1.86 18.05
N ILE A 519 29.85 -1.08 17.90
CA ILE A 519 30.87 -0.83 18.91
C ILE A 519 31.00 0.67 19.09
N TYR A 520 30.36 1.19 20.14
CA TYR A 520 30.29 2.61 20.44
C TYR A 520 31.34 3.01 21.48
N PRO A 521 32.00 4.16 21.32
CA PRO A 521 32.76 4.78 22.41
C PRO A 521 31.82 5.13 23.58
N THR A 522 32.03 4.54 24.74
CA THR A 522 31.18 4.72 25.93
C THR A 522 31.14 6.19 26.38
N GLU A 523 32.28 6.90 26.31
CA GLU A 523 32.33 8.33 26.65
C GLU A 523 31.51 9.18 25.67
N GLY A 524 31.53 8.83 24.38
CA GLY A 524 30.69 9.48 23.37
C GLY A 524 29.21 9.29 23.65
N LEU A 525 28.79 8.06 24.00
CA LEU A 525 27.40 7.76 24.36
C LEU A 525 26.93 8.54 25.60
N LYS A 526 27.75 8.59 26.66
CA LYS A 526 27.42 9.35 27.89
C LYS A 526 27.27 10.85 27.62
N ALA A 527 27.98 11.38 26.64
CA ALA A 527 27.94 12.80 26.29
C ALA A 527 26.66 13.19 25.53
N LEU A 528 25.91 12.24 24.97
CA LEU A 528 24.67 12.51 24.24
C LEU A 528 23.53 12.91 25.16
N ASP A 529 23.29 12.12 26.22
CA ASP A 529 22.17 12.33 27.14
C ASP A 529 22.44 11.71 28.53
N PRO A 530 22.09 12.39 29.64
CA PRO A 530 22.23 11.84 31.00
C PRO A 530 21.50 10.50 31.23
N ALA A 531 20.37 10.24 30.57
CA ALA A 531 19.63 8.99 30.64
C ALA A 531 20.41 7.83 30.02
N ILE A 532 21.12 8.07 28.90
CA ILE A 532 22.02 7.07 28.30
C ILE A 532 23.16 6.75 29.27
N ALA A 533 23.74 7.77 29.92
CA ALA A 533 24.77 7.56 30.93
C ALA A 533 24.28 6.69 32.10
N GLN A 534 23.03 6.88 32.55
CA GLN A 534 22.40 6.07 33.58
C GLN A 534 22.15 4.62 33.12
N GLN A 535 21.70 4.41 31.88
CA GLN A 535 21.54 3.06 31.30
C GLN A 535 22.86 2.29 31.26
N ILE A 536 23.97 2.95 30.92
CA ILE A 536 25.31 2.35 30.92
C ILE A 536 25.72 1.92 32.34
N VAL A 537 25.43 2.74 33.35
CA VAL A 537 25.69 2.40 34.77
C VAL A 537 24.80 1.24 35.23
N ALA A 538 23.53 1.21 34.81
CA ALA A 538 22.60 0.13 35.11
C ALA A 538 23.08 -1.19 34.49
N LEU A 539 23.49 -1.18 33.22
CA LEU A 539 24.08 -2.34 32.57
C LEU A 539 25.34 -2.81 33.30
N LYS A 540 26.26 -1.90 33.64
CA LYS A 540 27.48 -2.26 34.39
C LYS A 540 27.16 -2.94 35.73
N THR A 541 26.17 -2.43 36.45
CA THR A 541 25.69 -3.01 37.71
C THR A 541 25.10 -4.40 37.49
N LEU A 542 24.27 -4.54 36.45
CA LEU A 542 23.65 -5.81 36.08
C LEU A 542 24.69 -6.88 35.73
N LEU A 543 25.71 -6.53 34.94
CA LEU A 543 26.79 -7.44 34.54
C LEU A 543 27.71 -7.85 35.69
N ALA A 544 27.79 -7.03 36.74
CA ALA A 544 28.50 -7.39 37.98
C ALA A 544 27.68 -8.36 38.84
N ALA A 545 26.37 -8.17 38.92
CA ALA A 545 25.48 -8.99 39.76
C ALA A 545 25.11 -10.33 39.12
N LYS A 546 24.96 -10.38 37.78
CA LYS A 546 24.53 -11.54 36.98
C LYS A 546 23.34 -12.33 37.58
N PRO A 547 22.22 -11.66 37.91
CA PRO A 547 21.06 -12.35 38.46
C PRO A 547 20.53 -13.41 37.49
N PRO A 548 20.08 -14.59 37.97
CA PRO A 548 19.58 -15.66 37.10
C PRO A 548 18.22 -15.34 36.48
N THR A 549 17.47 -14.42 37.07
CA THR A 549 16.16 -13.93 36.61
C THR A 549 16.07 -12.42 36.81
N LEU A 550 15.31 -11.75 35.96
CA LEU A 550 15.06 -10.32 36.02
C LEU A 550 13.58 -10.10 35.80
N ASP A 551 12.93 -9.32 36.67
CA ASP A 551 11.54 -8.89 36.49
C ASP A 551 11.45 -7.45 35.95
N GLN A 552 12.59 -6.76 35.91
CA GLN A 552 12.71 -5.38 35.44
C GLN A 552 13.33 -5.39 34.05
N HIS A 553 13.04 -4.35 33.26
CA HIS A 553 13.62 -4.21 31.92
C HIS A 553 15.14 -4.28 31.94
N ILE A 554 15.67 -5.00 30.95
CA ILE A 554 17.11 -5.04 30.71
C ILE A 554 17.48 -3.79 29.91
N PRO A 555 18.51 -3.03 30.32
CA PRO A 555 18.96 -1.86 29.56
C PRO A 555 19.36 -2.25 28.13
N VAL A 556 18.77 -1.57 27.14
CA VAL A 556 19.06 -1.74 25.71
C VAL A 556 19.40 -0.39 25.11
N PHE A 557 20.48 -0.36 24.33
CA PHE A 557 20.84 0.78 23.50
C PHE A 557 20.70 0.42 22.00
N PRO A 558 20.15 1.32 21.16
CA PRO A 558 19.47 2.55 21.56
C PRO A 558 18.15 2.29 22.29
N SER A 559 17.60 3.33 22.89
CA SER A 559 16.28 3.26 23.52
C SER A 559 15.20 3.21 22.46
N PHE A 560 14.26 2.27 22.59
CA PHE A 560 13.09 2.20 21.73
C PHE A 560 11.92 2.96 22.36
N ASN A 561 11.14 3.67 21.56
CA ASN A 561 9.90 4.30 22.01
C ASN A 561 8.76 3.27 22.10
N ALA A 562 9.02 2.17 22.79
CA ALA A 562 8.11 1.04 22.98
C ALA A 562 8.50 0.30 24.27
N GLU A 563 7.58 -0.47 24.81
CA GLU A 563 7.81 -1.26 26.02
C GLU A 563 8.56 -2.55 25.69
N GLN A 564 9.58 -2.89 26.48
CA GLN A 564 10.21 -4.22 26.43
C GLN A 564 9.28 -5.23 27.11
N VAL A 565 8.45 -5.91 26.32
CA VAL A 565 7.32 -6.73 26.80
C VAL A 565 7.77 -8.02 27.47
N ILE A 566 8.79 -8.67 26.92
CA ILE A 566 9.36 -9.92 27.43
C ILE A 566 10.88 -9.94 27.23
N HIS A 567 11.61 -10.66 28.08
CA HIS A 567 13.06 -10.88 27.94
C HIS A 567 13.50 -12.31 28.35
N PRO A 568 12.97 -13.38 27.72
CA PRO A 568 13.43 -14.75 27.93
C PRO A 568 14.85 -15.00 27.40
N GLN A 569 15.36 -16.21 27.66
CA GLN A 569 16.66 -16.71 27.23
C GLN A 569 17.80 -15.78 27.69
N ILE A 570 17.76 -15.32 28.95
CA ILE A 570 18.84 -14.52 29.52
C ILE A 570 20.11 -15.37 29.64
N LYS A 571 21.22 -14.88 29.11
CA LYS A 571 22.55 -15.48 29.31
C LYS A 571 23.61 -14.39 29.37
N TYR A 572 24.51 -14.52 30.32
CA TYR A 572 25.69 -13.67 30.42
C TYR A 572 26.84 -14.30 29.64
N LEU A 573 27.41 -13.53 28.72
CA LEU A 573 28.52 -13.96 27.87
C LEU A 573 29.74 -13.09 28.11
N ASN A 574 30.93 -13.67 27.96
CA ASN A 574 32.16 -12.92 27.86
C ASN A 574 32.58 -12.88 26.39
N PHE A 575 33.00 -11.73 25.90
CA PHE A 575 33.70 -11.58 24.62
C PHE A 575 35.17 -11.29 24.89
N LYS A 576 36.01 -11.18 23.85
CA LYS A 576 37.48 -11.23 23.99
C LYS A 576 38.04 -10.25 25.01
N ASN A 577 37.44 -9.06 25.12
CA ASN A 577 37.86 -8.01 26.03
C ASN A 577 36.72 -7.40 26.86
N GLY A 578 35.64 -8.15 27.10
CA GLY A 578 34.52 -7.65 27.90
C GLY A 578 33.46 -8.70 28.23
N ALA A 579 32.34 -8.23 28.75
CA ALA A 579 31.20 -9.07 29.09
C ALA A 579 29.88 -8.35 28.76
N GLY A 580 28.82 -9.13 28.59
CA GLY A 580 27.49 -8.60 28.37
C GLY A 580 26.39 -9.61 28.70
N ILE A 581 25.17 -9.19 28.42
CA ILE A 581 23.95 -9.97 28.60
C ILE A 581 23.28 -10.11 27.24
N ARG A 582 22.94 -11.33 26.84
CA ARG A 582 22.04 -11.58 25.73
C ARG A 582 20.70 -12.10 26.21
N PHE A 583 19.67 -11.80 25.45
CA PHE A 583 18.31 -12.27 25.67
C PHE A 583 17.50 -12.16 24.38
N VAL A 584 16.37 -12.83 24.37
CA VAL A 584 15.38 -12.76 23.31
C VAL A 584 14.27 -11.83 23.79
N THR A 585 13.76 -10.96 22.94
CA THR A 585 12.81 -9.93 23.36
C THR A 585 11.84 -9.54 22.26
N PHE A 586 10.80 -8.82 22.67
CA PHE A 586 9.73 -8.29 21.85
C PHE A 586 9.34 -6.92 22.42
N TYR A 587 9.20 -5.92 21.54
CA TYR A 587 8.81 -4.57 21.93
C TYR A 587 7.45 -4.21 21.35
N ALA A 588 6.60 -3.57 22.15
CA ALA A 588 5.30 -3.08 21.68
C ALA A 588 4.81 -1.84 22.44
N GLN A 589 3.94 -1.06 21.80
CA GLN A 589 3.26 0.09 22.41
C GLN A 589 1.81 -0.23 22.84
N ALA A 590 1.38 -1.48 22.62
CA ALA A 590 0.05 -1.98 22.98
C ALA A 590 0.11 -3.48 23.32
N TYR A 591 -0.99 -4.02 23.86
CA TYR A 591 -1.12 -5.46 24.10
C TYR A 591 -1.29 -6.22 22.77
N LEU A 592 -0.22 -6.85 22.27
CA LEU A 592 -0.20 -7.57 21.01
C LEU A 592 0.29 -9.01 21.23
N PRO A 593 -0.19 -10.00 20.46
CA PRO A 593 0.40 -11.33 20.49
C PRO A 593 1.88 -11.26 20.09
N ILE A 594 2.71 -12.07 20.76
CA ILE A 594 4.14 -12.18 20.45
C ILE A 594 4.28 -13.04 19.20
N THR A 595 4.94 -12.50 18.19
CA THR A 595 5.05 -13.09 16.84
C THR A 595 6.51 -13.09 16.39
N ASN A 596 6.88 -13.98 15.47
CA ASN A 596 8.25 -14.03 14.93
C ASN A 596 8.64 -12.74 14.19
N ASP A 597 7.68 -11.99 13.63
CA ASP A 597 7.95 -10.72 12.95
C ASP A 597 8.39 -9.60 13.91
N GLY A 598 8.08 -9.71 15.21
CA GLY A 598 8.51 -8.75 16.22
C GLY A 598 9.53 -9.30 17.23
N LEU A 599 9.93 -10.57 17.10
CA LEU A 599 10.85 -11.23 18.01
C LEU A 599 12.29 -11.04 17.53
N PHE A 600 13.17 -10.63 18.43
CA PHE A 600 14.59 -10.50 18.11
C PHE A 600 15.48 -10.87 19.28
N PHE A 601 16.69 -11.29 18.94
CA PHE A 601 17.81 -11.46 19.83
C PHE A 601 18.52 -10.11 20.01
N THR A 602 18.93 -9.81 21.23
CA THR A 602 19.85 -8.71 21.48
C THR A 602 20.94 -9.08 22.48
N PHE A 603 22.14 -8.55 22.27
CA PHE A 603 23.23 -8.56 23.23
C PHE A 603 23.65 -7.13 23.56
N GLN A 604 23.83 -6.86 24.86
CA GLN A 604 24.23 -5.57 25.39
C GLN A 604 25.47 -5.78 26.28
N GLY A 605 26.60 -5.21 25.89
CA GLY A 605 27.90 -5.49 26.50
C GLY A 605 28.78 -4.28 26.73
N LEU A 606 29.73 -4.43 27.64
CA LEU A 606 30.75 -3.44 27.95
C LEU A 606 32.13 -4.11 27.95
N THR A 607 33.12 -3.40 27.41
CA THR A 607 34.52 -3.82 27.57
C THR A 607 34.95 -3.76 29.03
N ALA A 608 35.92 -4.58 29.42
CA ALA A 608 36.39 -4.67 30.80
C ALA A 608 36.99 -3.34 31.32
N ASP A 609 37.58 -2.55 30.42
CA ASP A 609 38.07 -1.19 30.69
C ASP A 609 36.96 -0.12 30.62
N GLY A 610 35.75 -0.50 30.20
CA GLY A 610 34.59 0.38 30.06
C GLY A 610 34.64 1.34 28.87
N LYS A 611 35.65 1.26 27.99
CA LYS A 611 35.82 2.18 26.86
C LYS A 611 34.77 2.01 25.78
N TYR A 612 34.28 0.79 25.55
CA TYR A 612 33.30 0.52 24.49
C TYR A 612 32.03 -0.15 25.02
N TYR A 613 30.92 0.26 24.43
CA TYR A 613 29.61 -0.37 24.53
C TYR A 613 29.37 -1.17 23.26
N VAL A 614 29.02 -2.45 23.38
CA VAL A 614 28.77 -3.34 22.26
C VAL A 614 27.29 -3.71 22.22
N THR A 615 26.63 -3.46 21.09
CA THR A 615 25.29 -3.97 20.81
C THR A 615 25.35 -5.03 19.73
N VAL A 616 24.51 -6.05 19.86
CA VAL A 616 24.17 -6.94 18.76
C VAL A 616 22.66 -7.01 18.67
N PHE A 617 22.12 -6.86 17.47
CA PHE A 617 20.72 -7.13 17.18
C PHE A 617 20.66 -8.19 16.10
N TRP A 618 19.74 -9.14 16.25
CA TRP A 618 19.50 -10.16 15.25
C TRP A 618 18.03 -10.58 15.30
N PRO A 619 17.30 -10.55 14.17
CA PRO A 619 15.94 -11.06 14.09
C PRO A 619 15.91 -12.56 14.44
N LEU A 620 14.89 -12.98 15.19
CA LEU A 620 14.84 -14.34 15.71
C LEU A 620 13.48 -14.96 15.47
N ARG A 621 13.46 -16.22 15.06
CA ARG A 621 12.22 -16.97 14.81
C ARG A 621 12.21 -18.28 15.61
N THR A 622 11.02 -18.79 15.90
CA THR A 622 10.81 -20.14 16.44
C THR A 622 9.48 -20.71 15.94
N ASP A 623 9.42 -22.03 15.78
CA ASP A 623 8.20 -22.72 15.35
C ASP A 623 7.09 -22.73 16.42
N GLN A 624 7.39 -22.28 17.65
CA GLN A 624 6.42 -22.20 18.74
C GLN A 624 5.60 -20.89 18.74
N LEU A 625 5.95 -19.94 17.89
CA LEU A 625 5.23 -18.67 17.79
C LEU A 625 4.56 -18.53 16.43
N PRO A 626 3.41 -17.84 16.37
CA PRO A 626 2.86 -17.37 15.09
C PRO A 626 3.87 -16.47 14.39
N ASN A 627 3.90 -16.51 13.05
CA ASN A 627 4.84 -15.66 12.32
C ASN A 627 4.37 -14.20 12.35
N THR A 628 3.09 -13.99 12.08
CA THR A 628 2.47 -12.67 11.96
C THR A 628 1.38 -12.46 13.02
N TYR A 629 0.91 -11.21 13.20
CA TYR A 629 -0.26 -10.92 14.05
C TYR A 629 -1.49 -11.71 13.60
N GLN A 630 -1.70 -11.86 12.29
CA GLN A 630 -2.83 -12.59 11.71
C GLN A 630 -2.75 -14.09 12.01
N ASP A 631 -1.54 -14.67 12.01
CA ASP A 631 -1.31 -16.08 12.36
C ASP A 631 -1.62 -16.36 13.83
N ALA A 632 -1.50 -15.36 14.70
CA ALA A 632 -1.89 -15.48 16.11
C ALA A 632 -3.41 -15.69 16.28
N ASN A 633 -4.19 -15.43 15.22
CA ASN A 633 -5.61 -15.78 15.12
C ASN A 633 -6.47 -15.24 16.28
N ILE A 634 -6.14 -14.03 16.76
CA ILE A 634 -6.89 -13.37 17.83
C ILE A 634 -8.28 -12.99 17.31
N LYS A 635 -9.31 -13.73 17.73
CA LYS A 635 -10.71 -13.52 17.29
C LYS A 635 -11.47 -12.53 18.17
N ASP A 636 -11.10 -12.42 19.43
CA ASP A 636 -11.68 -11.51 20.42
C ASP A 636 -10.52 -10.78 21.12
N TYR A 637 -10.25 -9.56 20.65
CA TYR A 637 -9.14 -8.76 21.16
C TYR A 637 -9.42 -8.24 22.58
N ASP A 638 -10.67 -7.94 22.93
CA ASP A 638 -11.05 -7.51 24.28
C ASP A 638 -10.83 -8.63 25.31
N ALA A 639 -11.12 -9.87 24.94
CA ALA A 639 -10.80 -11.04 25.76
C ALA A 639 -9.29 -11.23 25.88
N PHE A 640 -8.53 -11.03 24.79
CA PHE A 640 -7.07 -11.11 24.80
C PHE A 640 -6.44 -10.07 25.74
N ILE A 641 -6.82 -8.79 25.66
CA ILE A 641 -6.27 -7.73 26.53
C ILE A 641 -6.44 -8.08 28.01
N LYS A 642 -7.61 -8.60 28.40
CA LYS A 642 -7.89 -9.00 29.79
C LYS A 642 -6.96 -10.11 30.31
N GLN A 643 -6.33 -10.84 29.40
CA GLN A 643 -5.43 -11.96 29.69
C GLN A 643 -3.99 -11.69 29.21
N ALA A 644 -3.71 -10.54 28.62
CA ALA A 644 -2.46 -10.28 27.90
C ALA A 644 -1.23 -10.36 28.81
N GLU A 645 -1.32 -9.84 30.03
CA GLU A 645 -0.25 -9.94 31.02
C GLU A 645 0.10 -11.41 31.33
N GLN A 646 -0.91 -12.25 31.56
CA GLN A 646 -0.70 -13.68 31.81
C GLN A 646 -0.16 -14.39 30.56
N TYR A 647 -0.69 -14.04 29.38
CA TYR A 647 -0.19 -14.56 28.10
C TYR A 647 1.29 -14.25 27.88
N TYR A 648 1.77 -13.04 28.24
CA TYR A 648 3.19 -12.68 28.15
C TYR A 648 4.06 -13.46 29.13
N VAL A 649 3.60 -13.65 30.37
CA VAL A 649 4.29 -14.48 31.36
C VAL A 649 4.42 -15.92 30.85
N ASP A 650 3.32 -16.48 30.34
CA ASP A 650 3.28 -17.86 29.85
C ASP A 650 4.15 -18.03 28.59
N THR A 651 4.10 -17.05 27.68
CA THR A 651 4.91 -17.06 26.45
C THR A 651 6.39 -16.89 26.76
N ALA A 652 6.76 -15.97 27.66
CA ALA A 652 8.15 -15.81 28.11
C ALA A 652 8.67 -17.08 28.79
N LYS A 653 7.84 -17.73 29.60
CA LYS A 653 8.18 -19.02 30.21
C LYS A 653 8.40 -20.10 29.15
N MET A 654 7.48 -20.24 28.19
CA MET A 654 7.62 -21.18 27.08
C MET A 654 8.93 -20.94 26.31
N LEU A 655 9.21 -19.69 25.93
CA LEU A 655 10.43 -19.33 25.21
C LEU A 655 11.69 -19.60 26.03
N ASN A 656 11.64 -19.45 27.36
CA ASN A 656 12.74 -19.79 28.27
C ASN A 656 13.03 -21.30 28.32
N GLU A 657 12.02 -22.14 28.13
CA GLU A 657 12.14 -23.59 28.17
C GLU A 657 12.63 -24.18 26.83
N LEU A 658 12.63 -23.39 25.75
CA LEU A 658 13.11 -23.83 24.45
C LEU A 658 14.63 -24.08 24.42
N PRO A 659 15.09 -25.16 23.77
CA PRO A 659 16.51 -25.39 23.57
C PRO A 659 17.08 -24.36 22.57
N PRO A 660 18.40 -24.06 22.63
CA PRO A 660 19.03 -23.04 21.78
C PRO A 660 18.86 -23.21 20.26
N ASP A 661 18.64 -24.45 19.80
CA ASP A 661 18.44 -24.83 18.40
C ASP A 661 16.97 -24.80 17.95
N ALA A 662 16.02 -24.56 18.86
CA ALA A 662 14.62 -24.28 18.52
C ALA A 662 14.39 -22.83 18.05
N PHE A 663 15.47 -22.05 17.98
CA PHE A 663 15.47 -20.70 17.42
C PHE A 663 16.23 -20.68 16.09
N SER A 664 15.81 -19.80 15.18
CA SER A 664 16.47 -19.54 13.92
C SER A 664 16.78 -18.04 13.77
N PRO A 665 18.06 -17.64 13.63
CA PRO A 665 19.23 -18.50 13.73
C PRO A 665 19.41 -19.09 15.15
N GLY A 666 20.11 -20.23 15.23
CA GLY A 666 20.34 -20.91 16.51
C GLY A 666 21.13 -20.04 17.49
N LEU A 667 20.65 -19.95 18.74
CA LEU A 667 21.25 -19.08 19.76
C LEU A 667 22.72 -19.41 20.04
N ALA A 668 23.12 -20.68 19.90
CA ALA A 668 24.51 -21.10 20.08
C ALA A 668 25.47 -20.47 19.04
N LEU A 669 25.01 -20.24 17.81
CA LEU A 669 25.83 -19.60 16.78
C LEU A 669 26.01 -18.11 17.08
N LEU A 670 24.94 -17.44 17.51
CA LEU A 670 24.99 -16.04 17.94
C LEU A 670 25.88 -15.86 19.18
N ASP A 671 25.77 -16.77 20.16
CA ASP A 671 26.63 -16.79 21.34
C ASP A 671 28.12 -16.93 20.94
N GLN A 672 28.45 -17.85 20.03
CA GLN A 672 29.82 -18.02 19.52
C GLN A 672 30.35 -16.79 18.80
N MET A 673 29.50 -16.11 18.01
CA MET A 673 29.88 -14.86 17.37
C MET A 673 30.21 -13.80 18.42
N ILE A 674 29.35 -13.61 19.43
CA ILE A 674 29.59 -12.65 20.50
C ILE A 674 30.88 -12.96 21.26
N GLU A 675 31.10 -14.21 21.64
CA GLU A 675 32.31 -14.64 22.37
C GLU A 675 33.61 -14.36 21.58
N SER A 676 33.50 -14.23 20.26
CA SER A 676 34.62 -13.90 19.38
C SER A 676 34.87 -12.40 19.20
N VAL A 677 33.90 -11.54 19.54
CA VAL A 677 34.01 -10.09 19.33
C VAL A 677 35.21 -9.55 20.10
N GLN A 678 36.02 -8.76 19.40
CA GLN A 678 37.13 -7.98 19.91
C GLN A 678 36.91 -6.53 19.50
N THR A 679 36.90 -5.60 20.45
CA THR A 679 36.85 -4.16 20.14
C THR A 679 38.26 -3.61 19.92
N PRO A 680 38.41 -2.38 19.38
CA PRO A 680 39.72 -1.74 19.27
C PRO A 680 40.42 -1.60 20.63
N PRO A 681 41.76 -1.55 20.66
CA PRO A 681 42.57 -1.50 21.90
C PRO A 681 42.41 -0.22 22.75
#